data_AF-A0A3R7J2E6-F1
#
_entry.id   AF-A0A3R7J2E6-F1
#
_cell.length_a   1.000
_cell.length_b   1.000
_cell.length_c   1.000
_cell.angle_alpha   90.00
_cell.angle_beta   90.00
_cell.angle_gamma   90.00
#
_symmetry.space_group_name_H-M   'P 1'
#
loop_
_entity.id
_entity.type
_entity.pdbx_description
1 polymer ?
#
loop_
_entity_poly.entity_id
_entity_poly.type
_entity_poly.pdbx_seq_one_letter_code
_entity_poly.pdbx_strand_id
1 'polypeptide(L)'
;MLLLDYQNVLIQNLLTERFSGGAPVSIDQVVSDFDGVTFHLSTPESKTKILISIHVKCFKELVQYGAQEVLEREYGPYIVTPEPGYDFSVQIDLENLPAEQDARDELIMRLALLKRNAMAAPFERAFDEFAKLSEEASRYTSESAPQGVKEGGELMAIHYREEEAIYIKASHDRVTVIFSTVFREETDRIFGKVFLQEFVDARRRVVTLQNAPQVLFRSDPPLELQGVPGLKTAGDGKMSYVTFVLFPRHLTPQRRYENISHIQTFRDYFHYHIKASKAYIHTRMRKRTADFLQVLNRARPENEERERKTASGPQEQTVQAQNKVLARLMDRYGPSLVKLEFMAYDLDVDGAKALGTRCRHALRYLALRFEHPHIRDGPMRPTAWYYPAPGSTAWNLLAGIGNPKDIGITGLETLILERSGITPWQLAMLVGKNPRLRVLKLRTCRGAQPEFLNWLGGVRKDKDDAVVGHRPAPGAKLEVLWLENCQRLLSHPIEEQNGKQFSDDPCDEGFEWVRSLSNLQCSLPTMRRSSSSSRSWSSAFQKVFRRRSSESKGKQPALDDEFEIGEHKDGFYKYSQEVEEENWRLESQTVKTGFRTRSSQPKGKQPAMDDEIKTGEHKNGLYKYSQEMLEEGDRRHEPRTMRASDSTEASYASAQMPPIETPTLPYTIGSSEWHSFAAREQLLDNPYGGEAAEKFASVLSVFSKVYTIAKILAWGLRMYGVELDDAPGGILARLKNTEAVVETDSLAELIEVTEKLYYSLYARLVMEIANVELCSHFDLNLRRMLIKETFTLPETSHLRDIFITFKDVLDAPEICGGIDYDLVRQHQNVIIRHATDKLAITGFSAHDLIGYRTSILKIVSEETHPFVLKWRGLVYLYQMPGVETITVMSEKYLTIMPKVTATDDFPATELPFVNRDSIQPEVWQHENILDNRQATLAKLEGRSVGDIRREDSRRRLIDFVKEKKCICRSSCSCATDCTMDVLLPCPCSERILRIVLAKRHESVGEQDFGPRCGSLARAFFEGLAMVSREVAHYELVTELHRAMQLFEEVVGKQRQAAATGTRFI
;
A
#
# COMPACT_ATOMS: atom_id res chain seq x y z
N MET A 1 -15.12 2.54 6.50
CA MET A 1 -15.80 1.68 7.51
C MET A 1 -16.10 0.33 6.86
N LEU A 2 -15.97 -0.78 7.59
CA LEU A 2 -16.17 -2.14 7.04
C LEU A 2 -17.29 -2.91 7.75
N LEU A 3 -17.23 -3.02 9.08
CA LEU A 3 -18.41 -3.38 9.89
C LEU A 3 -19.21 -2.11 10.21
N LEU A 4 -20.52 -2.24 10.45
CA LEU A 4 -21.31 -1.15 11.02
C LEU A 4 -21.17 -1.18 12.55
N ASP A 5 -21.15 -0.02 13.19
CA ASP A 5 -21.24 0.10 14.65
C ASP A 5 -22.58 -0.44 15.17
N TYR A 6 -22.60 -0.91 16.42
CA TYR A 6 -23.79 -1.50 17.04
C TYR A 6 -24.64 -0.48 17.81
N GLN A 7 -24.02 0.64 18.20
CA GLN A 7 -24.58 1.70 19.03
C GLN A 7 -24.88 2.95 18.20
N ASN A 8 -25.91 3.71 18.57
CA ASN A 8 -26.22 4.97 17.92
C ASN A 8 -25.18 6.04 18.30
N VAL A 9 -24.27 6.34 17.37
CA VAL A 9 -23.13 7.25 17.57
C VAL A 9 -23.58 8.69 17.90
N LEU A 10 -24.74 9.14 17.41
CA LEU A 10 -25.28 10.46 17.74
C LEU A 10 -25.69 10.52 19.22
N ILE A 11 -26.46 9.54 19.69
CA ILE A 11 -26.84 9.40 21.10
C ILE A 11 -25.60 9.27 21.99
N GLN A 12 -24.61 8.45 21.59
CA GLN A 12 -23.35 8.29 22.30
C GLN A 12 -22.61 9.64 22.45
N ASN A 13 -22.44 10.39 21.36
CA ASN A 13 -21.72 11.68 21.38
C ASN A 13 -22.46 12.75 22.19
N LEU A 14 -23.78 12.85 22.03
CA LEU A 14 -24.63 13.81 22.76
C LEU A 14 -24.57 13.55 24.28
N LEU A 15 -24.69 12.29 24.71
CA LEU A 15 -24.62 11.97 26.13
C LEU A 15 -23.20 12.16 26.70
N THR A 16 -22.16 11.82 25.93
CA THR A 16 -20.76 12.09 26.31
C THR A 16 -20.52 13.60 26.53
N GLU A 17 -21.05 14.46 25.64
CA GLU A 17 -20.96 15.91 25.80
C GLU A 17 -21.70 16.40 27.06
N ARG A 18 -22.92 15.90 27.32
CA ARG A 18 -23.74 16.32 28.46
C ARG A 18 -23.20 15.82 29.81
N PHE A 19 -22.65 14.61 29.87
CA PHE A 19 -22.08 14.02 31.09
C PHE A 19 -20.72 14.64 31.47
N SER A 20 -20.09 15.43 30.58
CA SER A 20 -18.79 16.08 30.81
C SER A 20 -18.79 17.23 31.84
N GLY A 21 -19.95 17.55 32.43
CA GLY A 21 -20.09 18.62 33.43
C GLY A 21 -20.32 20.02 32.83
N GLY A 22 -20.79 20.10 31.59
CA GLY A 22 -21.24 21.36 30.97
C GLY A 22 -22.51 21.92 31.62
N ALA A 23 -22.82 23.19 31.33
CA ALA A 23 -24.07 23.81 31.79
C ALA A 23 -25.30 23.11 31.17
N PRO A 24 -26.38 22.84 31.94
CA PRO A 24 -27.57 22.17 31.42
C PRO A 24 -28.24 22.93 30.25
N VAL A 25 -28.35 22.27 29.10
CA VAL A 25 -28.97 22.80 27.87
C VAL A 25 -30.31 22.12 27.65
N SER A 26 -31.32 22.88 27.18
CA SER A 26 -32.59 22.29 26.74
C SER A 26 -32.39 21.53 25.43
N ILE A 27 -32.82 20.28 25.37
CA ILE A 27 -32.72 19.41 24.19
C ILE A 27 -34.13 19.11 23.70
N ASP A 28 -34.30 19.10 22.37
CA ASP A 28 -35.48 18.66 21.64
C ASP A 28 -34.98 18.22 20.26
N GLN A 29 -34.74 16.91 20.09
CA GLN A 29 -34.13 16.34 18.89
C GLN A 29 -34.73 14.97 18.56
N VAL A 30 -35.24 14.83 17.34
CA VAL A 30 -35.66 13.54 16.76
C VAL A 30 -34.52 12.97 15.92
N VAL A 31 -34.15 11.71 16.18
CA VAL A 31 -33.01 11.03 15.57
C VAL A 31 -33.47 9.73 14.92
N SER A 32 -33.27 9.59 13.61
CA SER A 32 -33.59 8.36 12.88
C SER A 32 -32.44 7.35 12.94
N ASP A 33 -32.78 6.07 13.05
CA ASP A 33 -31.85 4.94 12.99
C ASP A 33 -32.26 3.99 11.83
N PHE A 34 -31.48 2.94 11.60
CA PHE A 34 -31.83 1.89 10.65
C PHE A 34 -33.14 1.19 11.05
N ASP A 35 -33.76 0.49 10.10
CA ASP A 35 -35.06 -0.20 10.26
C ASP A 35 -36.28 0.71 10.45
N GLY A 36 -36.12 2.03 10.33
CA GLY A 36 -37.20 2.97 10.60
C GLY A 36 -37.50 3.13 12.09
N VAL A 37 -36.53 2.78 12.94
CA VAL A 37 -36.52 3.12 14.35
C VAL A 37 -36.31 4.62 14.50
N THR A 38 -37.11 5.25 15.35
CA THR A 38 -37.02 6.69 15.63
C THR A 38 -36.79 6.89 17.12
N PHE A 39 -35.75 7.65 17.45
CA PHE A 39 -35.46 8.13 18.79
C PHE A 39 -35.91 9.58 18.95
N HIS A 40 -36.23 9.97 20.17
CA HIS A 40 -36.50 11.34 20.57
C HIS A 40 -35.75 11.64 21.86
N LEU A 41 -34.92 12.67 21.85
CA LEU A 41 -34.11 13.12 22.97
C LEU A 41 -34.59 14.52 23.36
N SER A 42 -35.27 14.60 24.51
CA SER A 42 -35.95 15.82 24.96
C SER A 42 -35.68 16.14 26.43
N THR A 43 -35.88 17.40 26.83
CA THR A 43 -35.79 17.83 28.24
C THR A 43 -37.12 18.45 28.70
N PRO A 44 -38.19 17.64 28.92
CA PRO A 44 -39.54 18.16 29.07
C PRO A 44 -39.83 18.79 30.45
N GLU A 45 -39.17 18.34 31.52
CA GLU A 45 -39.37 18.85 32.88
C GLU A 45 -38.34 19.92 33.28
N SER A 46 -37.05 19.61 33.05
CA SER A 46 -35.92 20.48 33.39
C SER A 46 -34.77 20.24 32.42
N LYS A 47 -33.87 21.22 32.26
CA LYS A 47 -32.65 21.06 31.46
C LYS A 47 -31.66 20.03 32.03
N THR A 48 -31.84 19.63 33.29
CA THR A 48 -31.04 18.60 33.97
C THR A 48 -31.56 17.19 33.74
N LYS A 49 -32.81 17.02 33.29
CA LYS A 49 -33.43 15.72 33.04
C LYS A 49 -33.58 15.45 31.55
N ILE A 50 -32.76 14.52 31.03
CA ILE A 50 -32.83 14.08 29.62
C ILE A 50 -33.76 12.87 29.55
N LEU A 51 -34.84 13.00 28.77
CA LEU A 51 -35.71 11.91 28.35
C LEU A 51 -35.19 11.35 27.02
N ILE A 52 -35.08 10.03 26.90
CA ILE A 52 -34.77 9.33 25.66
C ILE A 52 -35.91 8.34 25.39
N SER A 53 -36.71 8.63 24.36
CA SER A 53 -37.81 7.79 23.90
C SER A 53 -37.42 7.06 22.61
N ILE A 54 -37.91 5.84 22.42
CA ILE A 54 -37.70 5.02 21.21
C ILE A 54 -39.04 4.50 20.67
N HIS A 55 -39.24 4.62 19.36
CA HIS A 55 -40.33 4.02 18.62
C HIS A 55 -39.79 2.89 17.73
N VAL A 56 -40.38 1.69 17.84
CA VAL A 56 -39.99 0.49 17.07
C VAL A 56 -41.25 -0.21 16.57
N LYS A 57 -41.41 -0.30 15.25
CA LYS A 57 -42.64 -0.84 14.60
C LYS A 57 -43.06 -2.23 15.10
N CYS A 58 -42.10 -3.10 15.45
CA CYS A 58 -42.33 -4.44 15.97
C CYS A 58 -42.25 -4.56 17.51
N PHE A 59 -42.25 -3.46 18.29
CA PHE A 59 -42.06 -3.51 19.75
C PHE A 59 -43.03 -4.46 20.47
N LYS A 60 -44.29 -4.52 20.01
CA LYS A 60 -45.32 -5.42 20.55
C LYS A 60 -45.01 -6.91 20.35
N GLU A 61 -44.25 -7.27 19.31
CA GLU A 61 -43.74 -8.63 19.08
C GLU A 61 -42.55 -8.89 19.99
N LEU A 62 -41.62 -7.93 20.10
CA LEU A 62 -40.45 -8.01 20.98
C LEU A 62 -40.86 -8.22 22.46
N VAL A 63 -41.92 -7.53 22.92
CA VAL A 63 -42.47 -7.71 24.28
C VAL A 63 -43.04 -9.12 24.49
N GLN A 64 -43.72 -9.72 23.51
CA GLN A 64 -44.20 -11.13 23.59
C GLN A 64 -43.05 -12.13 23.72
N TYR A 65 -41.87 -11.78 23.22
CA TYR A 65 -40.65 -12.58 23.29
C TYR A 65 -39.74 -12.24 24.48
N GLY A 66 -40.18 -11.37 25.41
CA GLY A 66 -39.47 -11.07 26.66
C GLY A 66 -38.66 -9.77 26.68
N ALA A 67 -38.82 -8.87 25.72
CA ALA A 67 -38.04 -7.62 25.69
C ALA A 67 -38.24 -6.73 26.92
N GLN A 68 -39.39 -6.80 27.59
CA GLN A 68 -39.62 -6.08 28.85
C GLN A 68 -38.61 -6.49 29.94
N GLU A 69 -38.37 -7.79 30.12
CA GLU A 69 -37.42 -8.33 31.11
C GLU A 69 -35.98 -7.89 30.81
N VAL A 70 -35.60 -7.87 29.53
CA VAL A 70 -34.27 -7.40 29.09
C VAL A 70 -34.13 -5.88 29.30
N LEU A 71 -35.15 -5.09 28.99
CA LEU A 71 -35.10 -3.63 29.20
C LEU A 71 -35.07 -3.28 30.70
N GLU A 72 -35.83 -3.99 31.54
CA GLU A 72 -35.77 -3.85 33.00
C GLU A 72 -34.40 -4.26 33.57
N ARG A 73 -33.78 -5.32 33.03
CA ARG A 73 -32.41 -5.77 33.39
C ARG A 73 -31.35 -4.72 33.07
N GLU A 74 -31.39 -4.09 31.89
CA GLU A 74 -30.36 -3.16 31.44
C GLU A 74 -30.55 -1.72 31.96
N TYR A 75 -31.81 -1.27 32.12
CA TYR A 75 -32.15 0.14 32.38
C TYR A 75 -32.97 0.41 33.64
N GLY A 76 -33.43 -0.61 34.37
CA GLY A 76 -34.36 -0.55 35.52
C GLY A 76 -34.56 0.81 36.22
N PRO A 77 -33.55 1.38 36.92
CA PRO A 77 -33.69 2.62 37.69
C PRO A 77 -33.95 3.90 36.86
N TYR A 78 -33.81 3.83 35.54
CA TYR A 78 -34.01 4.95 34.60
C TYR A 78 -35.32 4.83 33.79
N ILE A 79 -36.10 3.75 33.95
CA ILE A 79 -37.31 3.51 33.15
C ILE A 79 -38.44 4.42 33.65
N VAL A 80 -39.14 5.06 32.70
CA VAL A 80 -40.30 5.91 32.97
C VAL A 80 -41.49 5.52 32.09
N THR A 81 -42.66 6.12 32.34
CA THR A 81 -43.83 5.97 31.48
C THR A 81 -43.49 6.41 30.04
N PRO A 82 -43.74 5.57 29.01
CA PRO A 82 -43.42 5.92 27.63
C PRO A 82 -44.08 7.23 27.16
N GLU A 83 -43.32 8.01 26.41
CA GLU A 83 -43.78 9.27 25.83
C GLU A 83 -44.89 9.05 24.78
N PRO A 84 -45.93 9.90 24.69
CA PRO A 84 -47.01 9.72 23.73
C PRO A 84 -46.53 9.66 22.27
N GLY A 85 -46.67 8.49 21.65
CA GLY A 85 -46.20 8.21 20.28
C GLY A 85 -44.95 7.33 20.20
N TYR A 86 -44.30 7.04 21.33
CA TYR A 86 -43.15 6.15 21.45
C TYR A 86 -43.53 4.89 22.25
N ASP A 87 -42.74 3.82 22.11
CA ASP A 87 -43.04 2.52 22.72
C ASP A 87 -42.34 2.32 24.09
N PHE A 88 -41.17 2.93 24.28
CA PHE A 88 -40.37 2.85 25.50
C PHE A 88 -39.60 4.15 25.74
N SER A 89 -39.43 4.56 27.00
CA SER A 89 -38.70 5.78 27.37
C SER A 89 -37.87 5.58 28.64
N VAL A 90 -36.68 6.18 28.66
CA VAL A 90 -35.80 6.27 29.85
C VAL A 90 -35.47 7.71 30.17
N GLN A 91 -35.42 8.05 31.46
CA GLN A 91 -35.10 9.39 31.96
C GLN A 91 -33.80 9.36 32.77
N ILE A 92 -32.89 10.29 32.47
CA ILE A 92 -31.58 10.41 33.10
C ILE A 92 -31.49 11.79 33.73
N ASP A 93 -31.09 11.84 35.01
CA ASP A 93 -30.85 13.10 35.72
C ASP A 93 -29.35 13.41 35.78
N LEU A 94 -28.95 14.54 35.20
CA LEU A 94 -27.56 15.02 35.18
C LEU A 94 -27.06 15.40 36.59
N GLU A 95 -27.95 15.62 37.55
CA GLU A 95 -27.59 15.87 38.96
C GLU A 95 -27.30 14.57 39.72
N ASN A 96 -27.77 13.41 39.24
CA ASN A 96 -27.67 12.10 39.90
C ASN A 96 -26.96 11.05 39.01
N LEU A 97 -25.86 11.44 38.38
CA LEU A 97 -24.99 10.54 37.60
C LEU A 97 -24.05 9.72 38.51
N PRO A 98 -23.59 8.53 38.08
CA PRO A 98 -22.57 7.76 38.79
C PRO A 98 -21.33 8.59 39.13
N ALA A 99 -20.69 8.31 40.27
CA ALA A 99 -19.49 9.04 40.70
C ALA A 99 -18.25 8.68 39.86
N GLU A 100 -18.08 7.39 39.54
CA GLU A 100 -16.94 6.88 38.76
C GLU A 100 -17.10 7.14 37.26
N GLN A 101 -16.00 7.51 36.59
CA GLN A 101 -16.00 7.80 35.15
C GLN A 101 -16.34 6.57 34.31
N ASP A 102 -15.75 5.42 34.60
CA ASP A 102 -15.98 4.16 33.87
C ASP A 102 -17.47 3.77 33.87
N ALA A 103 -18.17 4.02 34.99
CA ALA A 103 -19.61 3.76 35.13
C ALA A 103 -20.49 4.76 34.35
N ARG A 104 -20.00 5.99 34.09
CA ARG A 104 -20.66 6.95 33.19
C ARG A 104 -20.53 6.52 31.74
N ASP A 105 -19.32 6.11 31.34
CA ASP A 105 -19.03 5.70 29.97
C ASP A 105 -19.74 4.38 29.63
N GLU A 106 -19.86 3.45 30.59
CA GLU A 106 -20.71 2.27 30.46
C GLU A 106 -22.20 2.64 30.31
N LEU A 107 -22.72 3.56 31.14
CA LEU A 107 -24.11 4.02 31.05
C LEU A 107 -24.41 4.67 29.69
N ILE A 108 -23.52 5.53 29.19
CA ILE A 108 -23.60 6.13 27.84
C ILE A 108 -23.69 5.03 26.77
N MET A 109 -22.82 4.02 26.85
CA MET A 109 -22.80 2.91 25.89
C MET A 109 -24.08 2.07 25.95
N ARG A 110 -24.57 1.74 27.15
CA ARG A 110 -25.85 1.03 27.33
C ARG A 110 -27.01 1.81 26.72
N LEU A 111 -27.07 3.13 26.91
CA LEU A 111 -28.13 3.99 26.36
C LEU A 111 -28.05 4.09 24.82
N ALA A 112 -26.85 4.23 24.26
CA ALA A 112 -26.64 4.22 22.80
C ALA A 112 -26.97 2.86 22.15
N LEU A 113 -27.01 1.76 22.93
CA LEU A 113 -27.40 0.41 22.51
C LEU A 113 -28.90 0.09 22.68
N LEU A 114 -29.76 1.07 22.97
CA LEU A 114 -31.18 0.84 23.30
C LEU A 114 -31.96 0.02 22.24
N LYS A 115 -31.80 0.32 20.95
CA LYS A 115 -32.37 -0.49 19.84
C LYS A 115 -31.89 -1.94 19.90
N ARG A 116 -30.57 -2.13 20.04
CA ARG A 116 -29.92 -3.45 20.10
C ARG A 116 -30.42 -4.27 21.29
N ASN A 117 -30.58 -3.65 22.45
CA ASN A 117 -31.05 -4.34 23.66
C ASN A 117 -32.53 -4.74 23.55
N ALA A 118 -33.39 -3.89 22.99
CA ALA A 118 -34.78 -4.26 22.69
C ALA A 118 -34.89 -5.42 21.67
N MET A 119 -34.05 -5.43 20.64
CA MET A 119 -34.03 -6.49 19.61
C MET A 119 -33.31 -7.77 20.05
N ALA A 120 -32.60 -7.79 21.17
CA ALA A 120 -31.85 -8.95 21.65
C ALA A 120 -32.72 -10.07 22.23
N ALA A 121 -33.85 -9.73 22.85
CA ALA A 121 -34.64 -10.68 23.65
C ALA A 121 -35.12 -11.94 22.91
N PRO A 122 -35.59 -11.89 21.64
CA PRO A 122 -35.95 -13.10 20.89
C PRO A 122 -34.76 -14.04 20.64
N PHE A 123 -33.55 -13.48 20.45
CA PHE A 123 -32.32 -14.28 20.30
C PHE A 123 -31.89 -14.88 21.65
N GLU A 124 -31.98 -14.11 22.74
CA GLU A 124 -31.73 -14.61 24.09
C GLU A 124 -32.65 -15.80 24.42
N ARG A 125 -33.97 -15.64 24.24
CA ARG A 125 -34.97 -16.71 24.41
C ARG A 125 -34.67 -17.94 23.56
N ALA A 126 -34.32 -17.76 22.28
CA ALA A 126 -33.97 -18.88 21.40
C ALA A 126 -32.71 -19.63 21.84
N PHE A 127 -31.73 -18.93 22.43
CA PHE A 127 -30.48 -19.56 22.88
C PHE A 127 -30.71 -20.33 24.21
N ASP A 128 -31.59 -19.85 25.07
CA ASP A 128 -31.99 -20.54 26.31
C ASP A 128 -32.95 -21.72 26.05
N GLU A 129 -33.79 -21.64 25.02
CA GLU A 129 -34.60 -22.75 24.52
C GLU A 129 -33.72 -23.82 23.87
N PHE A 130 -32.74 -23.44 23.04
CA PHE A 130 -31.71 -24.34 22.52
C PHE A 130 -30.97 -25.07 23.65
N ALA A 131 -30.59 -24.38 24.74
CA ALA A 131 -29.87 -25.00 25.85
C ALA A 131 -30.71 -26.12 26.51
N LYS A 132 -32.01 -25.88 26.74
CA LYS A 132 -32.95 -26.88 27.29
C LYS A 132 -33.14 -28.05 26.33
N LEU A 133 -33.43 -27.79 25.06
CA LEU A 133 -33.63 -28.83 24.05
C LEU A 133 -32.39 -29.68 23.79
N SER A 134 -31.19 -29.08 23.87
CA SER A 134 -29.90 -29.79 23.78
C SER A 134 -29.67 -30.70 24.99
N GLU A 135 -29.98 -30.24 26.20
CA GLU A 135 -29.90 -31.08 27.41
C GLU A 135 -30.92 -32.23 27.38
N GLU A 136 -32.16 -31.97 26.97
CA GLU A 136 -33.19 -33.00 26.83
C GLU A 136 -32.84 -34.02 25.74
N ALA A 137 -32.34 -33.57 24.58
CA ALA A 137 -31.89 -34.46 23.51
C ALA A 137 -30.72 -35.34 23.91
N SER A 138 -29.82 -34.87 24.80
CA SER A 138 -28.70 -35.69 25.30
C SER A 138 -29.13 -36.96 26.06
N ARG A 139 -30.40 -37.02 26.48
CA ARG A 139 -31.00 -38.14 27.22
C ARG A 139 -31.59 -39.24 26.31
N TYR A 140 -31.58 -39.03 24.99
CA TYR A 140 -32.15 -39.95 23.99
C TYR A 140 -31.18 -40.19 22.83
N THR A 141 -31.38 -41.26 22.06
CA THR A 141 -30.72 -41.39 20.75
C THR A 141 -31.47 -40.58 19.69
N SER A 142 -30.79 -40.15 18.63
CA SER A 142 -31.36 -39.35 17.54
C SER A 142 -32.62 -39.97 16.92
N GLU A 143 -32.70 -41.30 16.86
CA GLU A 143 -33.87 -42.03 16.37
C GLU A 143 -35.00 -42.13 17.42
N SER A 144 -34.68 -42.20 18.72
CA SER A 144 -35.66 -42.38 19.80
C SER A 144 -36.20 -41.10 20.43
N ALA A 145 -35.61 -39.93 20.15
CA ALA A 145 -36.04 -38.66 20.73
C ALA A 145 -37.55 -38.37 20.49
N PRO A 146 -38.28 -37.84 21.49
CA PRO A 146 -39.71 -37.58 21.39
C PRO A 146 -40.01 -36.45 20.38
N GLN A 147 -41.24 -36.45 19.84
CA GLN A 147 -41.55 -35.67 18.65
C GLN A 147 -41.34 -34.15 18.81
N GLY A 148 -41.66 -33.56 19.97
CA GLY A 148 -41.38 -32.14 20.23
C GLY A 148 -39.89 -31.77 20.18
N VAL A 149 -38.99 -32.64 20.63
CA VAL A 149 -37.53 -32.42 20.58
C VAL A 149 -36.99 -32.55 19.14
N LYS A 150 -37.69 -33.30 18.28
CA LYS A 150 -37.40 -33.41 16.84
C LYS A 150 -37.99 -32.24 16.04
N GLU A 151 -39.17 -31.76 16.40
CA GLU A 151 -39.83 -30.61 15.75
C GLU A 151 -39.18 -29.27 16.14
N GLY A 152 -38.55 -29.20 17.32
CA GLY A 152 -37.79 -28.05 17.79
C GLY A 152 -38.64 -27.02 18.54
N GLY A 153 -38.01 -25.91 18.90
CA GLY A 153 -38.61 -24.82 19.65
C GLY A 153 -39.59 -23.97 18.84
N GLU A 154 -40.18 -22.98 19.52
CA GLU A 154 -41.13 -22.04 18.92
C GLU A 154 -40.47 -21.21 17.80
N LEU A 155 -41.21 -20.98 16.71
CA LEU A 155 -40.77 -20.10 15.63
C LEU A 155 -41.15 -18.66 15.97
N MET A 156 -40.18 -17.86 16.38
CA MET A 156 -40.36 -16.44 16.65
C MET A 156 -40.17 -15.62 15.37
N ALA A 157 -41.04 -14.63 15.14
CA ALA A 157 -41.04 -13.79 13.94
C ALA A 157 -41.04 -12.30 14.31
N ILE A 158 -40.13 -11.52 13.70
CA ILE A 158 -39.92 -10.10 13.99
C ILE A 158 -40.11 -9.30 12.70
N HIS A 159 -41.21 -8.56 12.57
CA HIS A 159 -41.55 -7.74 11.42
C HIS A 159 -40.94 -6.34 11.53
N TYR A 160 -39.60 -6.31 11.56
CA TYR A 160 -38.81 -5.09 11.75
C TYR A 160 -38.98 -4.06 10.62
N ARG A 161 -39.42 -4.46 9.42
CA ARG A 161 -39.86 -3.58 8.32
C ARG A 161 -41.12 -4.12 7.64
N GLU A 162 -41.71 -3.34 6.75
CA GLU A 162 -43.03 -3.63 6.13
C GLU A 162 -43.05 -4.83 5.18
N GLU A 163 -41.92 -5.16 4.58
CA GLU A 163 -41.79 -6.29 3.65
C GLU A 163 -40.64 -7.24 4.02
N GLU A 164 -39.97 -7.02 5.16
CA GLU A 164 -38.80 -7.78 5.59
C GLU A 164 -38.96 -8.23 7.05
N ALA A 165 -38.62 -9.48 7.35
CA ALA A 165 -38.76 -10.08 8.68
C ALA A 165 -37.53 -10.92 9.07
N ILE A 166 -37.30 -11.06 10.38
CA ILE A 166 -36.34 -12.02 10.94
C ILE A 166 -37.15 -13.14 11.58
N TYR A 167 -36.87 -14.38 11.19
CA TYR A 167 -37.43 -15.57 11.83
C TYR A 167 -36.33 -16.28 12.61
N ILE A 168 -36.63 -16.71 13.83
CA ILE A 168 -35.67 -17.39 14.72
C ILE A 168 -36.32 -18.68 15.21
N LYS A 169 -35.60 -19.80 15.08
CA LYS A 169 -36.03 -21.09 15.62
C LYS A 169 -34.88 -21.83 16.31
N ALA A 170 -35.13 -22.30 17.53
CA ALA A 170 -34.27 -23.24 18.22
C ALA A 170 -34.53 -24.68 17.74
N SER A 171 -33.47 -25.46 17.58
CA SER A 171 -33.50 -26.92 17.46
C SER A 171 -32.59 -27.52 18.54
N HIS A 172 -32.58 -28.84 18.72
CA HIS A 172 -31.71 -29.48 19.72
C HIS A 172 -30.20 -29.40 19.41
N ASP A 173 -29.81 -29.21 18.14
CA ASP A 173 -28.40 -29.22 17.70
C ASP A 173 -27.87 -27.87 17.17
N ARG A 174 -28.76 -26.90 16.95
CA ARG A 174 -28.48 -25.60 16.31
C ARG A 174 -29.56 -24.57 16.64
N VAL A 175 -29.24 -23.29 16.48
CA VAL A 175 -30.25 -22.22 16.30
C VAL A 175 -30.20 -21.73 14.86
N THR A 176 -31.37 -21.58 14.23
CA THR A 176 -31.51 -21.14 12.85
C THR A 176 -32.14 -19.74 12.82
N VAL A 177 -31.48 -18.79 12.15
CA VAL A 177 -31.94 -17.40 11.97
C VAL A 177 -32.13 -17.14 10.48
N ILE A 178 -33.34 -16.77 10.06
CA ILE A 178 -33.70 -16.56 8.65
C ILE A 178 -34.10 -15.10 8.44
N PHE A 179 -33.30 -14.36 7.69
CA PHE A 179 -33.64 -13.04 7.20
C PHE A 179 -34.42 -13.16 5.90
N SER A 180 -35.62 -12.59 5.83
CA SER A 180 -36.31 -12.33 4.57
C SER A 180 -36.05 -10.89 4.16
N THR A 181 -35.37 -10.67 3.03
CA THR A 181 -35.04 -9.34 2.48
C THR A 181 -35.65 -9.13 1.09
N VAL A 182 -35.97 -7.88 0.77
CA VAL A 182 -36.50 -7.45 -0.54
C VAL A 182 -35.45 -6.63 -1.28
N PHE A 183 -35.19 -7.00 -2.53
CA PHE A 183 -34.45 -6.14 -3.46
C PHE A 183 -35.44 -5.37 -4.35
N ARG A 184 -35.59 -4.06 -4.08
CA ARG A 184 -36.45 -3.17 -4.89
C ARG A 184 -35.83 -2.84 -6.25
N GLU A 185 -34.50 -2.70 -6.32
CA GLU A 185 -33.78 -2.59 -7.59
C GLU A 185 -33.27 -3.95 -8.05
N GLU A 186 -33.41 -4.24 -9.35
CA GLU A 186 -32.81 -5.44 -9.95
C GLU A 186 -31.27 -5.42 -9.89
N THR A 187 -30.65 -4.25 -9.95
CA THR A 187 -29.19 -4.14 -9.81
C THR A 187 -28.71 -4.61 -8.43
N ASP A 188 -29.41 -4.21 -7.36
CA ASP A 188 -29.14 -4.67 -5.99
C ASP A 188 -29.45 -6.16 -5.82
N ARG A 189 -30.47 -6.69 -6.50
CA ARG A 189 -30.76 -8.14 -6.55
C ARG A 189 -29.59 -8.94 -7.13
N ILE A 190 -28.97 -8.44 -8.20
CA ILE A 190 -27.81 -9.11 -8.82
C ILE A 190 -26.55 -8.98 -7.95
N PHE A 191 -26.24 -7.79 -7.43
CA PHE A 191 -25.12 -7.62 -6.49
C PHE A 191 -25.31 -8.49 -5.23
N GLY A 192 -26.49 -8.46 -4.63
CA GLY A 192 -26.84 -9.26 -3.45
C GLY A 192 -26.70 -10.75 -3.70
N LYS A 193 -27.12 -11.26 -4.86
CA LYS A 193 -26.89 -12.67 -5.24
C LYS A 193 -25.40 -13.03 -5.30
N VAL A 194 -24.54 -12.15 -5.83
CA VAL A 194 -23.09 -12.38 -5.86
C VAL A 194 -22.51 -12.40 -4.44
N PHE A 195 -22.83 -11.40 -3.60
CA PHE A 195 -22.40 -11.38 -2.20
C PHE A 195 -22.85 -12.63 -1.42
N LEU A 196 -24.10 -13.07 -1.60
CA LEU A 196 -24.63 -14.25 -0.90
C LEU A 196 -23.98 -15.56 -1.38
N GLN A 197 -23.58 -15.65 -2.65
CA GLN A 197 -22.77 -16.78 -3.13
C GLN A 197 -21.39 -16.81 -2.45
N GLU A 198 -20.73 -15.65 -2.33
CA GLU A 198 -19.45 -15.54 -1.60
C GLU A 198 -19.61 -15.94 -0.13
N PHE A 199 -20.69 -15.54 0.56
CA PHE A 199 -20.99 -15.96 1.93
C PHE A 199 -21.16 -17.47 2.09
N VAL A 200 -21.83 -18.14 1.14
CA VAL A 200 -22.03 -19.60 1.15
C VAL A 200 -20.70 -20.34 0.95
N ASP A 201 -19.84 -19.88 0.04
CA ASP A 201 -18.58 -20.55 -0.29
C ASP A 201 -17.37 -20.13 0.57
N ALA A 202 -17.47 -19.05 1.37
CA ALA A 202 -16.38 -18.56 2.22
C ALA A 202 -15.81 -19.66 3.14
N ARG A 203 -16.69 -20.48 3.76
CA ARG A 203 -16.30 -21.61 4.62
C ARG A 203 -15.58 -22.74 3.89
N ARG A 204 -15.72 -22.84 2.57
CA ARG A 204 -15.03 -23.83 1.72
C ARG A 204 -13.66 -23.30 1.26
N ARG A 205 -13.58 -22.01 0.91
CA ARG A 205 -12.38 -21.38 0.36
C ARG A 205 -11.36 -20.95 1.42
N VAL A 206 -11.80 -20.60 2.62
CA VAL A 206 -10.94 -20.03 3.66
C VAL A 206 -10.86 -20.95 4.88
N VAL A 207 -9.71 -21.61 5.07
CA VAL A 207 -9.49 -22.61 6.13
C VAL A 207 -9.77 -22.05 7.54
N THR A 208 -9.39 -20.80 7.81
CA THR A 208 -9.65 -20.14 9.10
C THR A 208 -11.14 -19.89 9.38
N LEU A 209 -12.01 -19.89 8.36
CA LEU A 209 -13.45 -19.68 8.49
C LEU A 209 -14.27 -20.98 8.56
N GLN A 210 -13.65 -22.17 8.54
CA GLN A 210 -14.36 -23.45 8.68
C GLN A 210 -15.22 -23.50 9.95
N ASN A 211 -14.75 -22.87 11.03
CA ASN A 211 -15.43 -22.79 12.33
C ASN A 211 -16.57 -21.74 12.42
N ALA A 212 -16.84 -20.97 11.36
CA ALA A 212 -17.89 -19.93 11.36
C ALA A 212 -19.31 -20.50 11.18
N PRO A 213 -20.37 -19.71 11.46
CA PRO A 213 -21.77 -20.05 11.15
C PRO A 213 -21.98 -20.43 9.69
N GLN A 214 -22.83 -21.41 9.42
CA GLN A 214 -23.18 -21.75 8.04
C GLN A 214 -24.20 -20.76 7.49
N VAL A 215 -23.93 -20.20 6.32
CA VAL A 215 -24.89 -19.39 5.56
C VAL A 215 -25.49 -20.25 4.44
N LEU A 216 -26.79 -20.11 4.21
CA LEU A 216 -27.54 -20.65 3.09
C LEU A 216 -28.39 -19.54 2.48
N PHE A 217 -28.63 -19.58 1.18
CA PHE A 217 -29.44 -18.59 0.47
C PHE A 217 -30.41 -19.28 -0.51
N ARG A 218 -31.70 -18.87 -0.48
CA ARG A 218 -32.75 -19.37 -1.37
C ARG A 218 -33.73 -18.25 -1.75
N SER A 219 -34.34 -18.35 -2.93
CA SER A 219 -35.47 -17.50 -3.33
C SER A 219 -36.80 -17.99 -2.73
N ASP A 220 -36.94 -19.30 -2.55
CA ASP A 220 -38.09 -19.94 -1.91
C ASP A 220 -37.91 -19.99 -0.37
N PRO A 221 -39.00 -19.92 0.42
CA PRO A 221 -38.91 -20.06 1.86
C PRO A 221 -38.32 -21.43 2.27
N PRO A 222 -37.43 -21.47 3.30
CA PRO A 222 -36.95 -22.72 3.89
C PRO A 222 -38.09 -23.59 4.47
N LEU A 223 -37.80 -24.87 4.72
CA LEU A 223 -38.77 -25.84 5.28
C LEU A 223 -39.28 -25.38 6.65
N GLU A 224 -38.40 -24.73 7.41
CA GLU A 224 -38.60 -24.15 8.73
C GLU A 224 -39.68 -23.04 8.76
N LEU A 225 -40.08 -22.49 7.61
CA LEU A 225 -41.13 -21.47 7.46
C LEU A 225 -42.42 -22.00 6.80
N GLN A 226 -42.53 -23.31 6.57
CA GLN A 226 -43.76 -23.88 6.00
C GLN A 226 -44.93 -23.79 6.99
N GLY A 227 -46.06 -23.26 6.51
CA GLY A 227 -47.29 -23.10 7.31
C GLY A 227 -47.45 -21.74 7.99
N VAL A 228 -46.43 -20.88 8.01
CA VAL A 228 -46.54 -19.52 8.57
C VAL A 228 -47.45 -18.65 7.69
N PRO A 229 -48.50 -18.02 8.24
CA PRO A 229 -49.42 -17.20 7.44
C PRO A 229 -48.76 -15.91 6.96
N GLY A 230 -49.05 -15.51 5.72
CA GLY A 230 -48.61 -14.23 5.15
C GLY A 230 -47.34 -14.28 4.28
N LEU A 231 -46.58 -15.38 4.27
CA LEU A 231 -45.48 -15.50 3.30
C LEU A 231 -46.03 -15.58 1.87
N LYS A 232 -45.65 -14.59 1.04
CA LYS A 232 -45.96 -14.54 -0.39
C LYS A 232 -45.37 -15.79 -1.07
N THR A 233 -46.23 -16.70 -1.51
CA THR A 233 -45.84 -17.98 -2.16
C THR A 233 -45.01 -17.73 -3.41
N ALA A 234 -44.14 -18.69 -3.78
CA ALA A 234 -43.20 -18.57 -4.89
C ALA A 234 -43.89 -18.13 -6.20
N GLY A 235 -43.47 -16.98 -6.74
CA GLY A 235 -44.01 -16.41 -7.98
C GLY A 235 -43.36 -15.08 -8.41
N ASP A 236 -43.23 -14.11 -7.49
CA ASP A 236 -42.83 -12.74 -7.85
C ASP A 236 -41.30 -12.47 -7.84
N GLY A 237 -40.47 -13.43 -7.40
CA GLY A 237 -39.01 -13.42 -7.62
C GLY A 237 -38.19 -12.27 -7.00
N LYS A 238 -38.80 -11.43 -6.15
CA LYS A 238 -38.19 -10.26 -5.46
C LYS A 238 -37.78 -10.54 -4.01
N MET A 239 -38.39 -11.55 -3.38
CA MET A 239 -38.06 -11.97 -2.02
C MET A 239 -36.79 -12.82 -2.02
N SER A 240 -36.03 -12.77 -0.92
CA SER A 240 -34.80 -13.54 -0.75
C SER A 240 -34.61 -13.94 0.71
N TYR A 241 -34.40 -15.24 0.95
CA TYR A 241 -34.24 -15.81 2.27
C TYR A 241 -32.78 -16.17 2.52
N VAL A 242 -32.17 -15.51 3.50
CA VAL A 242 -30.78 -15.76 3.94
C VAL A 242 -30.83 -16.42 5.30
N THR A 243 -30.34 -17.65 5.39
CA THR A 243 -30.42 -18.51 6.58
C THR A 243 -29.04 -18.67 7.19
N PHE A 244 -28.88 -18.25 8.44
CA PHE A 244 -27.70 -18.49 9.27
C PHE A 244 -27.98 -19.64 10.24
N VAL A 245 -27.07 -20.61 10.29
CA VAL A 245 -27.12 -21.75 11.22
C VAL A 245 -26.02 -21.59 12.27
N LEU A 246 -26.45 -21.32 13.50
CA LEU A 246 -25.61 -21.15 14.68
C LEU A 246 -25.46 -22.49 15.42
N PHE A 247 -24.36 -23.18 15.17
CA PHE A 247 -23.94 -24.34 15.96
C PHE A 247 -23.52 -23.95 17.40
N PRO A 248 -23.47 -24.90 18.36
CA PRO A 248 -23.28 -24.60 19.79
C PRO A 248 -22.02 -23.78 20.12
N ARG A 249 -20.95 -23.91 19.31
CA ARG A 249 -19.70 -23.13 19.40
C ARG A 249 -19.84 -21.61 19.25
N HIS A 250 -21.00 -21.14 18.77
CA HIS A 250 -21.36 -19.72 18.63
C HIS A 250 -22.35 -19.25 19.71
N LEU A 251 -22.95 -20.18 20.44
CA LEU A 251 -24.02 -19.95 21.41
C LEU A 251 -23.48 -19.92 22.86
N THR A 252 -22.17 -19.99 23.05
CA THR A 252 -21.56 -20.02 24.38
C THR A 252 -21.79 -18.68 25.11
N PRO A 253 -21.92 -18.67 26.46
CA PRO A 253 -22.24 -17.45 27.20
C PRO A 253 -21.28 -16.28 26.94
N GLN A 254 -20.00 -16.56 26.73
CA GLN A 254 -18.98 -15.54 26.44
C GLN A 254 -19.14 -14.87 25.07
N ARG A 255 -19.80 -15.54 24.11
CA ARG A 255 -19.96 -15.09 22.72
C ARG A 255 -21.38 -14.65 22.37
N ARG A 256 -22.37 -15.02 23.19
CA ARG A 256 -23.79 -14.66 23.04
C ARG A 256 -23.99 -13.16 22.78
N TYR A 257 -23.35 -12.30 23.57
CA TYR A 257 -23.45 -10.84 23.44
C TYR A 257 -23.00 -10.33 22.05
N GLU A 258 -21.81 -10.76 21.60
CA GLU A 258 -21.23 -10.34 20.31
C GLU A 258 -22.02 -10.91 19.13
N ASN A 259 -22.39 -12.19 19.20
CA ASN A 259 -23.13 -12.89 18.16
C ASN A 259 -24.51 -12.23 17.91
N ILE A 260 -25.25 -11.90 18.98
CA ILE A 260 -26.52 -11.17 18.88
C ILE A 260 -26.31 -9.78 18.28
N SER A 261 -25.30 -9.03 18.74
CA SER A 261 -24.97 -7.69 18.18
C SER A 261 -24.60 -7.72 16.69
N HIS A 262 -23.98 -8.81 16.23
CA HIS A 262 -23.49 -8.95 14.85
C HIS A 262 -24.54 -9.53 13.89
N ILE A 263 -25.38 -10.47 14.35
CA ILE A 263 -26.40 -11.08 13.51
C ILE A 263 -27.52 -10.07 13.18
N GLN A 264 -27.96 -9.25 14.15
CA GLN A 264 -28.99 -8.23 13.92
C GLN A 264 -28.60 -7.21 12.83
N THR A 265 -27.32 -6.82 12.74
CA THR A 265 -26.86 -5.77 11.80
C THR A 265 -26.54 -6.31 10.41
N PHE A 266 -26.60 -7.64 10.21
CA PHE A 266 -26.31 -8.29 8.93
C PHE A 266 -27.04 -7.64 7.76
N ARG A 267 -28.33 -7.33 7.92
CA ARG A 267 -29.17 -6.78 6.85
C ARG A 267 -28.68 -5.41 6.35
N ASP A 268 -28.37 -4.48 7.25
CA ASP A 268 -27.90 -3.16 6.85
C ASP A 268 -26.42 -3.15 6.49
N TYR A 269 -25.58 -4.01 7.11
CA TYR A 269 -24.23 -4.29 6.63
C TYR A 269 -24.24 -4.74 5.16
N PHE A 270 -25.13 -5.68 4.82
CA PHE A 270 -25.26 -6.26 3.49
C PHE A 270 -25.76 -5.23 2.46
N HIS A 271 -26.81 -4.46 2.79
CA HIS A 271 -27.29 -3.37 1.93
C HIS A 271 -26.28 -2.20 1.83
N TYR A 272 -25.46 -1.95 2.85
CA TYR A 272 -24.36 -1.00 2.82
C TYR A 272 -23.25 -1.43 1.84
N HIS A 273 -22.79 -2.68 1.90
CA HIS A 273 -21.73 -3.17 1.01
C HIS A 273 -22.15 -3.29 -0.46
N ILE A 274 -23.43 -3.56 -0.73
CA ILE A 274 -23.99 -3.46 -2.07
C ILE A 274 -23.88 -2.01 -2.60
N LYS A 275 -24.27 -1.01 -1.79
CA LYS A 275 -24.17 0.42 -2.16
C LYS A 275 -22.72 0.89 -2.30
N ALA A 276 -21.82 0.46 -1.41
CA ALA A 276 -20.39 0.74 -1.51
C ALA A 276 -19.79 0.13 -2.80
N SER A 277 -20.20 -1.07 -3.17
CA SER A 277 -19.80 -1.73 -4.42
C SER A 277 -20.31 -0.97 -5.65
N LYS A 278 -21.58 -0.55 -5.67
CA LYS A 278 -22.12 0.36 -6.70
C LYS A 278 -21.26 1.63 -6.82
N ALA A 279 -20.96 2.30 -5.70
CA ALA A 279 -20.14 3.52 -5.70
C ALA A 279 -18.71 3.29 -6.24
N TYR A 280 -18.05 2.20 -5.83
CA TYR A 280 -16.74 1.79 -6.35
C TYR A 280 -16.77 1.51 -7.86
N ILE A 281 -17.79 0.81 -8.34
CA ILE A 281 -18.02 0.57 -9.78
C ILE A 281 -18.23 1.90 -10.52
N HIS A 282 -19.04 2.84 -9.99
CA HIS A 282 -19.17 4.19 -10.57
C HIS A 282 -17.86 4.97 -10.58
N THR A 283 -16.96 4.80 -9.61
CA THR A 283 -15.61 5.39 -9.63
C THR A 283 -14.75 4.78 -10.73
N ARG A 284 -14.76 3.44 -10.90
CA ARG A 284 -14.04 2.75 -12.00
C ARG A 284 -14.60 3.12 -13.38
N MET A 285 -15.92 3.24 -13.51
CA MET A 285 -16.59 3.71 -14.73
C MET A 285 -16.16 5.14 -15.07
N ARG A 286 -16.28 6.09 -14.12
CA ARG A 286 -15.84 7.49 -14.32
C ARG A 286 -14.37 7.58 -14.75
N LYS A 287 -13.48 6.79 -14.13
CA LYS A 287 -12.06 6.70 -14.54
C LYS A 287 -11.93 6.23 -15.99
N ARG A 288 -12.55 5.10 -16.36
CA ARG A 288 -12.52 4.59 -17.74
C ARG A 288 -13.15 5.55 -18.77
N THR A 289 -14.23 6.25 -18.42
CA THR A 289 -14.81 7.30 -19.28
C THR A 289 -13.85 8.47 -19.46
N ALA A 290 -13.13 8.89 -18.41
CA ALA A 290 -12.08 9.91 -18.53
C ALA A 290 -10.92 9.43 -19.41
N ASP A 291 -10.49 8.17 -19.28
CA ASP A 291 -9.48 7.55 -20.14
C ASP A 291 -9.94 7.55 -21.62
N PHE A 292 -11.18 7.14 -21.90
CA PHE A 292 -11.74 7.16 -23.26
C PHE A 292 -11.91 8.58 -23.82
N LEU A 293 -12.29 9.56 -23.00
CA LEU A 293 -12.33 10.98 -23.41
C LEU A 293 -10.93 11.51 -23.73
N GLN A 294 -9.88 11.09 -23.02
CA GLN A 294 -8.50 11.40 -23.41
C GLN A 294 -8.14 10.78 -24.76
N VAL A 295 -8.50 9.53 -25.02
CA VAL A 295 -8.26 8.88 -26.32
C VAL A 295 -9.01 9.60 -27.44
N LEU A 296 -10.28 9.96 -27.25
CA LEU A 296 -11.07 10.72 -28.22
C LEU A 296 -10.50 12.12 -28.49
N ASN A 297 -9.95 12.79 -27.46
CA ASN A 297 -9.30 14.08 -27.63
C ASN A 297 -7.96 13.96 -28.39
N ARG A 298 -7.17 12.90 -28.15
CA ARG A 298 -5.94 12.60 -28.91
C ARG A 298 -6.22 12.15 -30.35
N ALA A 299 -7.42 11.66 -30.63
CA ALA A 299 -7.85 11.26 -31.98
C ALA A 299 -8.37 12.43 -32.83
N ARG A 300 -8.48 13.65 -32.28
CA ARG A 300 -8.73 14.86 -33.07
C ARG A 300 -7.42 15.30 -33.73
N PRO A 301 -7.39 15.62 -35.04
CA PRO A 301 -6.21 16.18 -35.66
C PRO A 301 -5.89 17.55 -35.04
N GLU A 302 -4.64 17.76 -34.65
CA GLU A 302 -4.14 19.07 -34.24
C GLU A 302 -3.92 19.93 -35.50
N ASN A 303 -4.49 21.14 -35.53
CA ASN A 303 -4.19 22.09 -36.60
C ASN A 303 -2.75 22.60 -36.44
N GLU A 304 -1.90 22.46 -37.46
CA GLU A 304 -0.50 22.92 -37.45
C GLU A 304 -0.35 24.46 -37.45
N GLU A 305 -0.64 25.13 -36.33
CA GLU A 305 -0.11 26.47 -36.09
C GLU A 305 1.39 26.38 -35.74
N ARG A 306 2.23 26.54 -36.77
CA ARG A 306 3.69 26.42 -36.72
C ARG A 306 4.36 27.52 -35.88
N GLU A 307 4.36 27.38 -34.56
CA GLU A 307 5.19 28.20 -33.67
C GLU A 307 6.66 27.74 -33.70
N ARG A 308 7.59 28.70 -33.82
CA ARG A 308 9.00 28.42 -34.15
C ARG A 308 9.77 28.00 -32.91
N LYS A 309 10.50 26.88 -33.01
CA LYS A 309 11.42 26.42 -31.95
C LYS A 309 12.53 27.44 -31.70
N THR A 310 12.45 28.11 -30.56
CA THR A 310 13.59 28.79 -29.91
C THR A 310 14.11 27.86 -28.80
N ALA A 311 15.40 27.94 -28.44
CA ALA A 311 16.02 27.00 -27.51
C ALA A 311 15.66 27.25 -26.02
N SER A 312 14.38 27.10 -25.67
CA SER A 312 13.86 27.21 -24.30
C SER A 312 13.50 25.83 -23.71
N GLY A 313 13.83 25.65 -22.43
CA GLY A 313 13.71 24.35 -21.74
C GLY A 313 12.27 23.94 -21.41
N PRO A 314 12.05 22.69 -20.95
CA PRO A 314 10.71 22.14 -20.64
C PRO A 314 9.88 22.99 -19.66
N GLN A 315 10.55 23.70 -18.74
CA GLN A 315 9.94 24.66 -17.82
C GLN A 315 9.19 25.78 -18.55
N GLU A 316 9.79 26.37 -19.58
CA GLU A 316 9.22 27.54 -20.28
C GLU A 316 8.03 27.13 -21.15
N GLN A 317 8.12 25.97 -21.80
CA GLN A 317 7.03 25.35 -22.57
C GLN A 317 5.82 25.05 -21.66
N THR A 318 6.07 24.60 -20.42
CA THR A 318 5.02 24.36 -19.41
C THR A 318 4.32 25.66 -19.00
N VAL A 319 5.07 26.75 -18.77
CA VAL A 319 4.54 28.08 -18.45
C VAL A 319 3.70 28.63 -19.63
N GLN A 320 4.20 28.52 -20.86
CA GLN A 320 3.50 28.97 -22.07
C GLN A 320 2.18 28.22 -22.29
N ALA A 321 2.20 26.89 -22.22
CA ALA A 321 1.00 26.07 -22.39
C ALA A 321 -0.10 26.40 -21.35
N GLN A 322 0.29 26.58 -20.08
CA GLN A 322 -0.60 26.99 -19.00
C GLN A 322 -1.21 28.39 -19.25
N ASN A 323 -0.41 29.38 -19.64
CA ASN A 323 -0.91 30.73 -19.86
C ASN A 323 -1.74 30.84 -21.15
N LYS A 324 -1.49 30.02 -22.17
CA LYS A 324 -2.35 29.84 -23.35
C LYS A 324 -3.75 29.32 -22.99
N VAL A 325 -3.88 28.55 -21.90
CA VAL A 325 -5.18 28.17 -21.31
C VAL A 325 -5.79 29.31 -20.48
N LEU A 326 -5.01 30.00 -19.64
CA LEU A 326 -5.48 31.18 -18.90
C LEU A 326 -6.07 32.24 -19.85
N ALA A 327 -5.37 32.56 -20.95
CA ALA A 327 -5.81 33.56 -21.92
C ALA A 327 -7.20 33.22 -22.49
N ARG A 328 -7.41 31.96 -22.91
CA ARG A 328 -8.70 31.45 -23.40
C ARG A 328 -9.83 31.54 -22.35
N LEU A 329 -9.52 31.35 -21.07
CA LEU A 329 -10.49 31.54 -19.99
C LEU A 329 -10.83 33.02 -19.76
N MET A 330 -9.81 33.90 -19.80
CA MET A 330 -10.02 35.34 -19.65
C MET A 330 -10.74 35.96 -20.86
N ASP A 331 -10.50 35.46 -22.08
CA ASP A 331 -11.25 35.86 -23.28
C ASP A 331 -12.75 35.55 -23.18
N ARG A 332 -13.12 34.45 -22.51
CA ARG A 332 -14.53 34.03 -22.34
C ARG A 332 -15.21 34.64 -21.12
N TYR A 333 -14.51 34.74 -19.98
CA TYR A 333 -15.11 35.09 -18.68
C TYR A 333 -14.54 36.37 -18.05
N GLY A 334 -13.41 36.89 -18.50
CA GLY A 334 -12.70 38.01 -17.86
C GLY A 334 -13.56 39.24 -17.52
N PRO A 335 -14.49 39.69 -18.38
CA PRO A 335 -15.35 40.83 -18.08
C PRO A 335 -16.30 40.65 -16.88
N SER A 336 -16.59 39.42 -16.44
CA SER A 336 -17.44 39.13 -15.28
C SER A 336 -16.68 38.65 -14.04
N LEU A 337 -15.35 38.47 -14.12
CA LEU A 337 -14.55 37.99 -12.98
C LEU A 337 -14.29 39.12 -11.97
N VAL A 338 -14.97 39.03 -10.82
CA VAL A 338 -14.79 39.92 -9.66
C VAL A 338 -13.69 39.43 -8.71
N LYS A 339 -13.54 38.11 -8.58
CA LYS A 339 -12.50 37.44 -7.78
C LYS A 339 -11.78 36.40 -8.65
N LEU A 340 -10.44 36.46 -8.68
CA LEU A 340 -9.59 35.47 -9.35
C LEU A 340 -8.47 35.03 -8.41
N GLU A 341 -8.25 33.72 -8.36
CA GLU A 341 -7.16 33.08 -7.64
C GLU A 341 -6.53 32.05 -8.58
N PHE A 342 -5.28 32.30 -8.98
CA PHE A 342 -4.58 31.57 -10.03
C PHE A 342 -3.34 30.90 -9.44
N MET A 343 -3.39 29.57 -9.35
CA MET A 343 -2.31 28.69 -8.90
C MET A 343 -1.56 28.18 -10.14
N ALA A 344 -0.29 28.55 -10.28
CA ALA A 344 0.43 28.45 -11.56
C ALA A 344 1.97 28.41 -11.42
N TYR A 345 2.67 27.92 -12.44
CA TYR A 345 4.14 27.85 -12.47
C TYR A 345 4.80 29.24 -12.56
N ASP A 346 4.31 30.08 -13.47
CA ASP A 346 4.63 31.52 -13.59
C ASP A 346 3.61 32.22 -14.53
N LEU A 347 3.71 33.54 -14.69
CA LEU A 347 2.89 34.37 -15.59
C LEU A 347 3.72 34.87 -16.79
N ASP A 348 3.27 34.55 -18.00
CA ASP A 348 3.89 35.04 -19.24
C ASP A 348 3.19 36.27 -19.83
N VAL A 349 3.69 36.72 -20.98
CA VAL A 349 3.23 37.93 -21.67
C VAL A 349 1.76 37.84 -22.09
N ASP A 350 1.30 36.70 -22.61
CA ASP A 350 -0.07 36.56 -23.09
C ASP A 350 -1.08 36.32 -21.96
N GLY A 351 -0.68 35.58 -20.91
CA GLY A 351 -1.46 35.51 -19.66
C GLY A 351 -1.65 36.89 -19.02
N ALA A 352 -0.57 37.68 -18.90
CA ALA A 352 -0.62 39.03 -18.37
C ALA A 352 -1.44 40.00 -19.25
N LYS A 353 -1.33 39.87 -20.58
CA LYS A 353 -2.12 40.63 -21.56
C LYS A 353 -3.60 40.32 -21.48
N ALA A 354 -3.97 39.05 -21.36
CA ALA A 354 -5.37 38.62 -21.25
C ALA A 354 -6.00 39.11 -19.94
N LEU A 355 -5.29 39.00 -18.81
CA LEU A 355 -5.70 39.59 -17.54
C LEU A 355 -5.84 41.12 -17.64
N GLY A 356 -4.81 41.80 -18.15
CA GLY A 356 -4.75 43.26 -18.26
C GLY A 356 -5.75 43.88 -19.24
N THR A 357 -6.24 43.12 -20.22
CA THR A 357 -7.26 43.58 -21.19
C THR A 357 -8.68 43.17 -20.80
N ARG A 358 -8.92 41.90 -20.45
CA ARG A 358 -10.27 41.36 -20.25
C ARG A 358 -10.82 41.61 -18.85
N CYS A 359 -9.96 41.67 -17.83
CA CYS A 359 -10.36 41.83 -16.42
C CYS A 359 -10.21 43.29 -15.92
N ARG A 360 -9.95 44.25 -16.83
CA ARG A 360 -9.40 45.60 -16.60
C ARG A 360 -10.02 46.38 -15.43
N HIS A 361 -11.34 46.31 -15.27
CA HIS A 361 -12.11 47.08 -14.27
C HIS A 361 -13.02 46.23 -13.36
N ALA A 362 -13.36 45.00 -13.77
CA ALA A 362 -14.26 44.12 -13.03
C ALA A 362 -13.60 43.49 -11.80
N LEU A 363 -12.31 43.17 -11.91
CA LEU A 363 -11.58 42.41 -10.89
C LEU A 363 -11.29 43.26 -9.64
N ARG A 364 -11.77 42.80 -8.48
CA ARG A 364 -11.55 43.39 -7.16
C ARG A 364 -10.54 42.60 -6.33
N TYR A 365 -10.51 41.28 -6.48
CA TYR A 365 -9.56 40.40 -5.80
C TYR A 365 -8.72 39.65 -6.82
N LEU A 366 -7.40 39.77 -6.73
CA LEU A 366 -6.44 38.99 -7.51
C LEU A 366 -5.43 38.32 -6.59
N ALA A 367 -5.37 36.99 -6.63
CA ALA A 367 -4.30 36.20 -6.04
C ALA A 367 -3.54 35.44 -7.14
N LEU A 368 -2.23 35.70 -7.26
CA LEU A 368 -1.31 34.98 -8.14
C LEU A 368 -0.36 34.15 -7.27
N ARG A 369 -0.59 32.85 -7.19
CA ARG A 369 0.12 31.94 -6.28
C ARG A 369 1.06 31.02 -7.04
N PHE A 370 2.33 31.42 -7.14
CA PHE A 370 3.37 30.63 -7.82
C PHE A 370 4.27 29.85 -6.85
N GLU A 371 3.76 29.53 -5.66
CA GLU A 371 4.47 28.74 -4.64
C GLU A 371 3.56 27.69 -3.93
N HIS A 372 2.37 27.40 -4.46
CA HIS A 372 1.36 26.53 -3.84
C HIS A 372 1.78 25.03 -3.86
N PRO A 373 1.47 24.22 -2.83
CA PRO A 373 1.87 22.81 -2.74
C PRO A 373 1.60 21.98 -4.01
N HIS A 374 0.38 22.03 -4.57
CA HIS A 374 0.01 21.30 -5.79
C HIS A 374 0.85 21.63 -7.04
N ILE A 375 1.64 22.71 -7.01
CA ILE A 375 2.55 23.13 -8.09
C ILE A 375 3.98 22.63 -7.81
N ARG A 376 4.34 22.45 -6.53
CA ARG A 376 5.66 21.96 -6.09
C ARG A 376 5.89 20.49 -6.44
N ASP A 377 4.83 19.69 -6.55
CA ASP A 377 4.84 18.31 -7.08
C ASP A 377 5.03 18.24 -8.61
N GLY A 378 5.12 19.37 -9.32
CA GLY A 378 5.33 19.44 -10.77
C GLY A 378 6.78 19.18 -11.22
N PRO A 379 7.08 19.27 -12.55
CA PRO A 379 8.39 18.96 -13.15
C PRO A 379 9.49 20.00 -12.86
N MET A 380 9.32 20.81 -11.81
CA MET A 380 10.20 21.92 -11.45
C MET A 380 11.23 21.46 -10.41
N ARG A 381 12.51 21.84 -10.60
CA ARG A 381 13.56 21.57 -9.62
C ARG A 381 13.18 22.17 -8.25
N PRO A 382 13.25 21.43 -7.12
CA PRO A 382 12.87 21.97 -5.81
C PRO A 382 13.57 23.28 -5.43
N THR A 383 14.82 23.46 -5.85
CA THR A 383 15.61 24.68 -5.66
C THR A 383 14.98 25.93 -6.29
N ALA A 384 14.13 25.79 -7.31
CA ALA A 384 13.48 26.91 -7.99
C ALA A 384 12.43 27.63 -7.11
N TRP A 385 11.92 26.97 -6.06
CA TRP A 385 10.87 27.52 -5.19
C TRP A 385 11.41 28.39 -4.04
N TYR A 386 12.69 28.29 -3.70
CA TYR A 386 13.30 29.01 -2.57
C TYR A 386 13.68 30.47 -2.88
N TYR A 387 13.57 30.88 -4.14
CA TYR A 387 13.93 32.20 -4.63
C TYR A 387 12.77 32.80 -5.44
N PRO A 388 12.61 34.15 -5.46
CA PRO A 388 11.68 34.81 -6.37
C PRO A 388 11.97 34.47 -7.82
N ALA A 389 10.93 34.44 -8.65
CA ALA A 389 11.09 34.27 -10.11
C ALA A 389 11.95 35.39 -10.75
N PRO A 390 12.60 35.12 -11.90
CA PRO A 390 13.35 36.14 -12.64
C PRO A 390 12.46 37.32 -13.08
N GLY A 391 13.10 38.47 -13.33
CA GLY A 391 12.38 39.69 -13.75
C GLY A 391 11.73 39.50 -15.12
N SER A 392 10.41 39.64 -15.20
CA SER A 392 9.64 39.44 -16.44
C SER A 392 9.02 40.74 -16.98
N THR A 393 9.01 40.89 -18.30
CA THR A 393 8.32 41.98 -18.99
C THR A 393 6.80 41.79 -19.00
N ALA A 394 6.28 40.59 -18.73
CA ALA A 394 4.85 40.30 -18.64
C ALA A 394 4.12 41.24 -17.66
N TRP A 395 4.73 41.52 -16.50
CA TRP A 395 4.21 42.43 -15.48
C TRP A 395 4.00 43.86 -16.00
N ASN A 396 4.68 44.28 -17.07
CA ASN A 396 4.40 45.57 -17.72
C ASN A 396 2.97 45.60 -18.25
N LEU A 397 2.47 44.53 -18.87
CA LEU A 397 1.11 44.50 -19.41
C LEU A 397 0.07 44.45 -18.28
N LEU A 398 0.32 43.69 -17.22
CA LEU A 398 -0.58 43.62 -16.05
C LEU A 398 -0.72 44.99 -15.35
N ALA A 399 0.39 45.74 -15.23
CA ALA A 399 0.44 47.10 -14.71
C ALA A 399 0.10 48.18 -15.77
N GLY A 400 -0.06 47.82 -17.05
CA GLY A 400 -0.32 48.75 -18.15
C GLY A 400 0.79 49.78 -18.39
N ILE A 401 2.03 49.32 -18.38
CA ILE A 401 3.25 50.08 -18.62
C ILE A 401 3.62 49.92 -20.11
N GLY A 402 3.81 51.04 -20.80
CA GLY A 402 4.11 51.05 -22.24
C GLY A 402 2.91 51.43 -23.09
N ASN A 403 2.86 50.92 -24.32
CA ASN A 403 1.81 51.19 -25.30
C ASN A 403 1.29 49.83 -25.84
N PRO A 404 -0.03 49.60 -25.97
CA PRO A 404 -1.15 50.54 -25.78
C PRO A 404 -1.38 50.97 -24.33
N LYS A 405 -1.73 52.26 -24.15
CA LYS A 405 -2.08 52.86 -22.84
C LYS A 405 -3.33 52.25 -22.18
N ASP A 406 -4.12 51.48 -22.94
CA ASP A 406 -5.40 50.91 -22.51
C ASP A 406 -5.35 49.49 -21.92
N ILE A 407 -4.16 48.95 -21.71
CA ILE A 407 -3.97 47.67 -21.00
C ILE A 407 -3.69 47.96 -19.52
N GLY A 408 -4.09 47.06 -18.62
CA GLY A 408 -3.66 47.02 -17.21
C GLY A 408 -4.81 47.12 -16.21
N ILE A 409 -4.71 46.35 -15.11
CA ILE A 409 -5.79 46.24 -14.12
C ILE A 409 -5.86 47.49 -13.23
N THR A 410 -7.07 47.99 -13.00
CA THR A 410 -7.35 49.24 -12.26
C THR A 410 -8.44 49.12 -11.18
N GLY A 411 -9.02 47.93 -11.02
CA GLY A 411 -10.16 47.69 -10.13
C GLY A 411 -9.84 47.20 -8.72
N LEU A 412 -8.58 46.81 -8.43
CA LEU A 412 -8.25 45.94 -7.29
C LEU A 412 -8.42 46.62 -5.92
N GLU A 413 -8.95 45.81 -5.01
CA GLU A 413 -9.14 46.06 -3.58
C GLU A 413 -8.32 45.07 -2.74
N THR A 414 -8.01 43.89 -3.27
CA THR A 414 -7.04 42.91 -2.74
C THR A 414 -6.08 42.43 -3.82
N LEU A 415 -4.78 42.42 -3.50
CA LEU A 415 -3.70 41.84 -4.32
C LEU A 415 -2.83 40.91 -3.47
N ILE A 416 -2.71 39.66 -3.89
CA ILE A 416 -1.83 38.64 -3.30
C ILE A 416 -0.86 38.15 -4.39
N LEU A 417 0.44 38.19 -4.11
CA LEU A 417 1.49 37.64 -4.98
C LEU A 417 2.36 36.66 -4.18
N GLU A 418 2.61 35.48 -4.73
CA GLU A 418 3.56 34.50 -4.19
C GLU A 418 4.60 34.13 -5.25
N ARG A 419 5.89 34.20 -4.91
CA ARG A 419 7.06 33.96 -5.77
C ARG A 419 7.18 34.85 -7.01
N SER A 420 6.42 35.95 -7.09
CA SER A 420 6.35 36.79 -8.29
C SER A 420 7.67 37.47 -8.69
N GLY A 421 8.02 37.36 -9.98
CA GLY A 421 9.16 38.01 -10.62
C GLY A 421 8.92 39.48 -11.00
N ILE A 422 8.04 40.18 -10.28
CA ILE A 422 7.74 41.60 -10.49
C ILE A 422 8.87 42.49 -9.96
N THR A 423 9.27 43.54 -10.67
CA THR A 423 10.27 44.50 -10.18
C THR A 423 9.66 45.54 -9.23
N PRO A 424 10.45 46.22 -8.38
CA PRO A 424 9.95 47.24 -7.45
C PRO A 424 9.16 48.36 -8.15
N TRP A 425 9.62 48.80 -9.33
CA TRP A 425 8.94 49.82 -10.13
C TRP A 425 7.66 49.31 -10.82
N GLN A 426 7.66 48.08 -11.35
CA GLN A 426 6.44 47.45 -11.88
C GLN A 426 5.36 47.30 -10.78
N LEU A 427 5.77 46.94 -9.57
CA LEU A 427 4.89 46.81 -8.41
C LEU A 427 4.36 48.19 -7.95
N ALA A 428 5.20 49.22 -7.91
CA ALA A 428 4.77 50.60 -7.66
C ALA A 428 3.71 51.07 -8.67
N MET A 429 3.93 50.82 -9.97
CA MET A 429 2.98 51.15 -11.03
C MET A 429 1.66 50.36 -10.92
N LEU A 430 1.70 49.08 -10.58
CA LEU A 430 0.52 48.25 -10.38
C LEU A 430 -0.30 48.73 -9.17
N VAL A 431 0.33 48.99 -8.03
CA VAL A 431 -0.33 49.53 -6.83
C VAL A 431 -0.89 50.92 -7.09
N GLY A 432 -0.11 51.81 -7.72
CA GLY A 432 -0.52 53.19 -8.03
C GLY A 432 -1.72 53.29 -8.97
N LYS A 433 -1.92 52.30 -9.87
CA LYS A 433 -3.12 52.20 -10.72
C LYS A 433 -4.36 51.63 -10.04
N ASN A 434 -4.24 51.11 -8.82
CA ASN A 434 -5.35 50.51 -8.07
C ASN A 434 -5.60 51.30 -6.76
N PRO A 435 -6.08 52.57 -6.83
CA PRO A 435 -6.22 53.47 -5.67
C PRO A 435 -7.36 53.12 -4.70
N ARG A 436 -7.89 51.89 -4.79
CA ARG A 436 -8.85 51.24 -3.90
C ARG A 436 -8.24 50.07 -3.11
N LEU A 437 -6.97 49.74 -3.35
CA LEU A 437 -6.29 48.62 -2.71
C LEU A 437 -6.25 48.78 -1.18
N ARG A 438 -6.88 47.84 -0.47
CA ARG A 438 -6.88 47.74 1.00
C ARG A 438 -5.95 46.65 1.50
N VAL A 439 -5.80 45.56 0.73
CA VAL A 439 -5.02 44.39 1.12
C VAL A 439 -3.90 44.13 0.11
N LEU A 440 -2.66 44.18 0.57
CA LEU A 440 -1.46 43.84 -0.20
C LEU A 440 -0.66 42.74 0.53
N LYS A 441 -0.52 41.58 -0.11
CA LYS A 441 0.16 40.41 0.44
C LYS A 441 1.27 39.95 -0.52
N LEU A 442 2.52 39.93 -0.06
CA LEU A 442 3.70 39.62 -0.86
C LEU A 442 4.53 38.53 -0.18
N ARG A 443 4.68 37.38 -0.84
CA ARG A 443 5.44 36.22 -0.35
C ARG A 443 6.53 35.84 -1.34
N THR A 444 7.80 35.82 -0.92
CA THR A 444 8.94 35.48 -1.80
C THR A 444 8.96 36.37 -3.08
N CYS A 445 8.61 37.65 -2.97
CA CYS A 445 8.42 38.55 -4.12
C CYS A 445 9.67 39.40 -4.43
N ARG A 446 10.08 39.46 -5.70
CA ARG A 446 11.24 40.30 -6.12
C ARG A 446 11.00 41.81 -5.97
N GLY A 447 9.75 42.25 -6.02
CA GLY A 447 9.39 43.68 -5.99
C GLY A 447 9.42 44.33 -4.60
N ALA A 448 9.50 43.54 -3.53
CA ALA A 448 9.56 44.04 -2.16
C ALA A 448 11.00 44.46 -1.78
N GLN A 449 11.48 45.54 -2.39
CA GLN A 449 12.80 46.15 -2.15
C GLN A 449 12.61 47.58 -1.58
N PRO A 450 13.67 48.22 -1.01
CA PRO A 450 13.53 49.46 -0.25
C PRO A 450 12.97 50.61 -1.09
N GLU A 451 13.22 50.65 -2.39
CA GLU A 451 12.74 51.70 -3.30
C GLU A 451 11.22 51.66 -3.44
N PHE A 452 10.63 50.46 -3.54
CA PHE A 452 9.17 50.28 -3.55
C PHE A 452 8.56 50.61 -2.18
N LEU A 453 9.18 50.18 -1.09
CA LEU A 453 8.65 50.39 0.26
C LEU A 453 8.69 51.87 0.66
N ASN A 454 9.80 52.55 0.40
CA ASN A 454 9.92 54.00 0.60
C ASN A 454 8.92 54.78 -0.26
N TRP A 455 8.75 54.41 -1.54
CA TRP A 455 7.71 54.98 -2.39
C TRP A 455 6.30 54.73 -1.83
N LEU A 456 5.99 53.52 -1.36
CA LEU A 456 4.69 53.14 -0.81
C LEU A 456 4.35 53.95 0.45
N GLY A 457 5.34 54.23 1.29
CA GLY A 457 5.26 55.13 2.45
C GLY A 457 5.42 56.62 2.13
N GLY A 458 5.55 57.02 0.86
CA GLY A 458 5.70 58.42 0.46
C GLY A 458 7.04 59.07 0.84
N VAL A 459 8.02 58.29 1.28
CA VAL A 459 9.36 58.76 1.68
C VAL A 459 10.18 59.03 0.41
N ARG A 460 10.10 60.27 -0.08
CA ARG A 460 10.95 60.77 -1.17
C ARG A 460 12.33 61.19 -0.64
N LYS A 461 13.39 60.67 -1.27
CA LYS A 461 14.75 61.24 -1.23
C LYS A 461 15.18 61.53 -2.66
N ASP A 462 15.05 62.79 -3.08
CA ASP A 462 15.70 63.38 -4.26
C ASP A 462 15.99 64.85 -3.96
N LYS A 463 17.02 65.41 -4.61
CA LYS A 463 17.65 66.68 -4.17
C LYS A 463 17.05 67.95 -4.75
N ASP A 464 16.32 67.85 -5.85
CA ASP A 464 15.84 69.00 -6.62
C ASP A 464 14.35 68.84 -6.97
N ASP A 465 13.45 69.33 -6.11
CA ASP A 465 12.12 69.77 -6.53
C ASP A 465 11.45 70.70 -5.50
N ALA A 466 10.57 71.59 -5.95
CA ALA A 466 9.93 72.59 -5.10
C ALA A 466 8.72 72.04 -4.30
N VAL A 467 8.29 72.80 -3.28
CA VAL A 467 7.19 72.42 -2.38
C VAL A 467 5.87 72.22 -3.16
N VAL A 468 5.39 70.98 -3.22
CA VAL A 468 4.04 70.63 -3.65
C VAL A 468 3.34 69.90 -2.49
N GLY A 469 2.19 70.43 -2.07
CA GLY A 469 1.58 70.12 -0.77
C GLY A 469 1.14 68.66 -0.54
N HIS A 470 0.86 68.35 0.73
CA HIS A 470 0.53 67.01 1.27
C HIS A 470 -0.30 66.11 0.34
N ARG A 471 0.38 65.24 -0.41
CA ARG A 471 -0.25 64.05 -0.98
C ARG A 471 -0.16 62.93 0.05
N PRO A 472 -1.24 62.20 0.36
CA PRO A 472 -1.16 61.01 1.19
C PRO A 472 -0.24 59.98 0.53
N ALA A 473 0.49 59.19 1.34
CA ALA A 473 1.38 58.16 0.82
C ALA A 473 0.62 57.16 -0.07
N PRO A 474 1.23 56.61 -1.14
CA PRO A 474 0.55 55.69 -2.06
C PRO A 474 -0.12 54.48 -1.38
N GLY A 475 0.49 53.96 -0.31
CA GLY A 475 -0.05 52.88 0.52
C GLY A 475 -0.98 53.31 1.65
N ALA A 476 -1.29 54.61 1.83
CA ALA A 476 -2.00 55.12 3.01
C ALA A 476 -3.43 54.57 3.17
N LYS A 477 -4.02 53.95 2.14
CA LYS A 477 -5.33 53.27 2.19
C LYS A 477 -5.25 51.76 2.49
N LEU A 478 -4.04 51.21 2.64
CA LEU A 478 -3.88 49.81 3.00
C LEU A 478 -4.33 49.60 4.45
N GLU A 479 -5.26 48.66 4.62
CA GLU A 479 -5.70 48.11 5.91
C GLU A 479 -4.84 46.91 6.31
N VAL A 480 -4.32 46.16 5.32
CA VAL A 480 -3.44 45.00 5.55
C VAL A 480 -2.26 45.04 4.56
N LEU A 481 -1.05 45.12 5.11
CA LEU A 481 0.20 44.88 4.40
C LEU A 481 0.89 43.66 5.03
N TRP A 482 1.20 42.64 4.24
CA TRP A 482 1.89 41.43 4.70
C TRP A 482 3.07 41.11 3.79
N LEU A 483 4.25 40.94 4.40
CA LEU A 483 5.50 40.59 3.75
C LEU A 483 6.03 39.29 4.38
N GLU A 484 6.30 38.27 3.58
CA GLU A 484 6.89 37.00 4.04
C GLU A 484 8.00 36.55 3.07
N ASN A 485 9.14 36.09 3.61
CA ASN A 485 10.28 35.59 2.82
C ASN A 485 10.85 36.60 1.77
N CYS A 486 10.62 37.90 1.96
CA CYS A 486 11.18 38.96 1.12
C CYS A 486 12.57 39.37 1.65
N GLN A 487 13.59 39.29 0.79
CA GLN A 487 14.99 39.59 1.12
C GLN A 487 15.31 41.07 0.88
N ARG A 488 16.28 41.65 1.61
CA ARG A 488 16.75 43.04 1.44
C ARG A 488 15.64 44.11 1.56
N LEU A 489 14.87 44.08 2.64
CA LEU A 489 13.85 45.10 2.96
C LEU A 489 14.45 46.47 3.35
N LEU A 490 15.75 46.53 3.63
CA LEU A 490 16.52 47.73 3.99
C LEU A 490 17.64 47.98 2.97
N SER A 491 18.01 49.25 2.77
CA SER A 491 19.09 49.65 1.86
C SER A 491 20.50 49.42 2.42
N HIS A 492 20.63 49.27 3.74
CA HIS A 492 21.86 48.91 4.44
C HIS A 492 21.60 47.78 5.44
N PRO A 493 22.57 46.90 5.72
CA PRO A 493 22.52 46.01 6.88
C PRO A 493 22.52 46.82 8.18
N ILE A 494 21.70 46.42 9.16
CA ILE A 494 21.68 47.02 10.51
C ILE A 494 23.08 46.98 11.15
N GLU A 495 23.86 45.95 10.82
CA GLU A 495 25.21 45.70 11.31
C GLU A 495 26.22 46.82 10.93
N GLU A 496 26.03 47.51 9.80
CA GLU A 496 26.90 48.63 9.36
C GLU A 496 26.66 49.95 10.13
N GLN A 497 25.55 50.07 10.89
CA GLN A 497 25.19 51.31 11.57
C GLN A 497 25.78 51.46 12.98
N ASN A 498 26.41 50.42 13.54
CA ASN A 498 26.91 50.35 14.92
C ASN A 498 28.06 51.35 15.27
N GLY A 499 28.47 52.20 14.33
CA GLY A 499 29.55 53.19 14.51
C GLY A 499 29.08 54.65 14.74
N LYS A 500 27.78 54.92 14.85
CA LYS A 500 27.25 56.27 15.10
C LYS A 500 26.52 56.38 16.42
N GLN A 501 26.74 57.49 17.11
CA GLN A 501 26.16 57.78 18.42
C GLN A 501 24.76 58.37 18.21
N PHE A 502 23.73 57.56 18.47
CA PHE A 502 22.32 57.96 18.35
C PHE A 502 21.87 58.82 19.55
N SER A 503 21.00 59.79 19.30
CA SER A 503 20.26 60.55 20.32
C SER A 503 19.01 59.78 20.79
N ASP A 504 18.52 60.06 22.01
CA ASP A 504 17.44 59.32 22.70
C ASP A 504 16.01 59.38 22.06
N ASP A 505 15.88 59.79 20.81
CA ASP A 505 14.61 59.72 20.04
C ASP A 505 14.48 58.34 19.36
N PRO A 506 13.28 57.76 19.20
CA PRO A 506 13.13 56.41 18.66
C PRO A 506 13.42 56.35 17.16
N CYS A 507 14.63 55.90 16.82
CA CYS A 507 15.11 55.66 15.46
C CYS A 507 14.41 54.47 14.77
N ASP A 508 13.30 54.74 14.06
CA ASP A 508 12.81 53.87 12.98
C ASP A 508 13.65 54.01 11.69
N GLU A 509 14.99 54.11 11.80
CA GLU A 509 15.85 54.30 10.62
C GLU A 509 15.67 53.15 9.63
N GLY A 510 15.46 53.48 8.35
CA GLY A 510 15.16 52.51 7.29
C GLY A 510 13.71 51.98 7.27
N PHE A 511 12.92 52.18 8.32
CA PHE A 511 11.48 51.85 8.37
C PHE A 511 10.56 53.09 8.42
N GLU A 512 11.13 54.28 8.19
CA GLU A 512 10.45 55.58 8.02
C GLU A 512 9.12 55.47 7.23
N TRP A 513 9.12 54.65 6.17
CA TRP A 513 7.98 54.42 5.27
C TRP A 513 6.74 53.82 5.94
N VAL A 514 6.88 53.10 7.05
CA VAL A 514 5.76 52.55 7.82
C VAL A 514 4.96 53.67 8.50
N ARG A 515 5.62 54.77 8.91
CA ARG A 515 5.00 55.88 9.66
C ARG A 515 3.85 56.55 8.89
N SER A 516 3.87 56.51 7.55
CA SER A 516 2.86 57.10 6.67
C SER A 516 1.67 56.17 6.34
N LEU A 517 1.71 54.89 6.72
CA LEU A 517 0.68 53.89 6.38
C LEU A 517 -0.43 53.86 7.45
N SER A 518 -1.12 54.99 7.60
CA SER A 518 -1.96 55.31 8.77
C SER A 518 -3.20 54.44 9.00
N ASN A 519 -3.68 53.70 7.99
CA ASN A 519 -4.89 52.86 8.08
C ASN A 519 -4.61 51.37 8.34
N LEU A 520 -3.35 50.95 8.52
CA LEU A 520 -3.01 49.55 8.77
C LEU A 520 -3.63 49.04 10.09
N GLN A 521 -4.39 47.96 10.00
CA GLN A 521 -5.06 47.30 11.14
C GLN A 521 -4.11 46.29 11.79
N CYS A 522 -3.85 46.44 13.09
CA CYS A 522 -2.99 45.53 13.85
C CYS A 522 -3.81 44.39 14.47
N SER A 523 -3.58 43.16 14.03
CA SER A 523 -4.39 41.99 14.40
C SER A 523 -3.88 41.28 15.67
N LEU A 524 -4.40 41.67 16.84
CA LEU A 524 -4.37 40.91 18.09
C LEU A 524 -5.74 41.01 18.79
N PRO A 525 -6.19 39.98 19.53
CA PRO A 525 -7.51 39.98 20.15
C PRO A 525 -7.59 40.93 21.36
N THR A 526 -8.64 41.75 21.35
CA THR A 526 -9.27 42.43 22.51
C THR A 526 -8.36 42.97 23.63
N MET A 527 -8.14 44.29 23.62
CA MET A 527 -8.21 45.07 24.85
C MET A 527 -9.03 46.36 24.63
N ARG A 528 -9.64 46.89 25.71
CA ARG A 528 -10.66 47.95 25.62
C ARG A 528 -10.08 49.27 25.09
N ARG A 529 -10.92 50.05 24.39
CA ARG A 529 -10.66 51.48 24.15
C ARG A 529 -10.61 52.22 25.49
N SER A 530 -9.48 52.85 25.80
CA SER A 530 -9.37 53.99 26.72
C SER A 530 -8.61 55.11 26.01
N SER A 531 -9.01 56.36 26.23
CA SER A 531 -8.57 57.51 25.44
C SER A 531 -7.46 58.31 26.12
N SER A 532 -6.20 58.11 25.71
CA SER A 532 -5.13 59.10 25.85
C SER A 532 -3.96 58.83 24.89
N SER A 533 -3.07 59.82 24.78
CA SER A 533 -2.01 59.98 23.78
C SER A 533 -0.74 59.15 24.04
N SER A 534 0.18 59.18 23.05
CA SER A 534 1.50 58.52 22.99
C SER A 534 1.47 57.01 22.68
N ARG A 535 2.27 56.60 21.67
CA ARG A 535 2.42 55.21 21.20
C ARG A 535 3.86 54.75 21.42
N SER A 536 4.07 53.76 22.29
CA SER A 536 5.36 53.06 22.39
C SER A 536 5.41 51.92 21.37
N TRP A 537 6.19 52.10 20.30
CA TRP A 537 6.27 51.14 19.17
C TRP A 537 7.21 49.95 19.41
N SER A 538 8.05 50.00 20.44
CA SER A 538 9.08 48.98 20.73
C SER A 538 8.53 47.56 20.91
N SER A 539 7.30 47.41 21.43
CA SER A 539 6.65 46.11 21.64
C SER A 539 6.23 45.39 20.35
N ALA A 540 6.06 46.12 19.24
CA ALA A 540 5.65 45.54 17.95
C ALA A 540 6.85 44.91 17.21
N PHE A 541 8.00 45.60 17.22
CA PHE A 541 9.16 45.27 16.39
C PHE A 541 9.73 43.88 16.68
N GLN A 542 9.86 43.51 17.96
CA GLN A 542 10.37 42.19 18.40
C GLN A 542 9.44 41.00 18.09
N LYS A 543 8.21 41.23 17.61
CA LYS A 543 7.23 40.16 17.33
C LYS A 543 7.05 39.84 15.85
N VAL A 544 7.39 40.76 14.95
CA VAL A 544 7.33 40.53 13.49
C VAL A 544 8.44 39.58 13.03
N PHE A 545 9.65 39.70 13.61
CA PHE A 545 10.80 38.86 13.28
C PHE A 545 11.17 37.91 14.42
N ARG A 546 10.47 36.76 14.52
CA ARG A 546 10.83 35.68 15.45
C ARG A 546 11.17 34.39 14.70
N ARG A 547 12.34 33.81 14.98
CA ARG A 547 12.71 32.46 14.52
C ARG A 547 11.64 31.45 14.96
N ARG A 548 11.09 30.67 14.03
CA ARG A 548 10.37 29.42 14.35
C ARG A 548 11.37 28.30 14.64
N SER A 549 11.11 27.35 15.55
CA SER A 549 10.83 27.48 17.00
C SER A 549 10.56 26.06 17.54
N SER A 550 11.09 25.72 18.71
CA SER A 550 10.67 24.52 19.45
C SER A 550 9.27 24.73 20.06
N GLU A 551 8.33 23.88 19.65
CA GLU A 551 7.08 23.44 20.31
C GLU A 551 6.21 24.42 21.13
N SER A 552 4.92 24.52 20.79
CA SER A 552 3.77 24.22 21.69
C SER A 552 2.41 24.34 20.98
N LYS A 553 1.36 23.74 21.55
CA LYS A 553 0.00 23.64 20.99
C LYS A 553 -0.94 24.76 21.50
N GLY A 554 -2.00 25.09 20.75
CA GLY A 554 -3.10 25.98 21.18
C GLY A 554 -4.34 25.86 20.27
N LYS A 555 -5.56 25.98 20.84
CA LYS A 555 -6.86 25.74 20.16
C LYS A 555 -7.44 26.99 19.48
N GLN A 556 -8.38 26.78 18.55
CA GLN A 556 -9.35 27.78 18.07
C GLN A 556 -10.72 27.57 18.75
N PRO A 557 -11.57 28.62 18.86
CA PRO A 557 -12.99 28.50 19.21
C PRO A 557 -13.94 28.68 18.01
N ALA A 558 -15.18 28.23 18.21
CA ALA A 558 -16.39 28.45 17.40
C ALA A 558 -17.10 29.77 17.85
N LEU A 559 -18.25 30.23 17.33
CA LEU A 559 -19.15 29.88 16.19
C LEU A 559 -19.95 31.17 15.82
N ASP A 560 -21.03 31.06 15.02
CA ASP A 560 -22.37 31.69 15.20
C ASP A 560 -23.07 31.97 13.84
N ASP A 561 -24.41 31.93 13.85
CA ASP A 561 -25.28 31.67 12.68
C ASP A 561 -26.01 32.91 12.08
N GLU A 562 -26.65 32.75 10.91
CA GLU A 562 -28.13 32.73 10.77
C GLU A 562 -28.67 32.74 9.30
N PHE A 563 -29.92 32.27 9.16
CA PHE A 563 -30.91 32.35 8.05
C PHE A 563 -30.88 31.38 6.83
N GLU A 564 -32.09 30.89 6.49
CA GLU A 564 -32.50 30.10 5.31
C GLU A 564 -33.88 30.66 4.80
N ILE A 565 -34.76 30.06 3.97
CA ILE A 565 -35.02 28.66 3.55
C ILE A 565 -35.33 28.58 2.04
N GLY A 566 -34.96 27.50 1.34
CA GLY A 566 -35.49 27.21 -0.01
C GLY A 566 -35.21 25.79 -0.53
N GLU A 567 -36.24 24.93 -0.59
CA GLU A 567 -36.05 23.47 -0.61
C GLU A 567 -35.85 22.73 -1.95
N HIS A 568 -35.24 21.55 -1.79
CA HIS A 568 -35.42 20.26 -2.51
C HIS A 568 -34.37 19.80 -3.54
N LYS A 569 -33.94 18.54 -3.31
CA LYS A 569 -33.11 17.64 -4.15
C LYS A 569 -31.61 17.98 -4.27
N ASP A 570 -30.80 17.43 -3.35
CA ASP A 570 -29.67 16.51 -3.65
C ASP A 570 -28.80 16.24 -2.41
N GLY A 571 -29.35 15.52 -1.41
CA GLY A 571 -28.71 15.30 -0.10
C GLY A 571 -27.67 14.17 0.00
N PHE A 572 -27.37 13.43 -1.09
CA PHE A 572 -26.64 12.15 -0.99
C PHE A 572 -25.19 12.17 -1.50
N TYR A 573 -24.70 13.28 -2.07
CA TYR A 573 -23.40 13.29 -2.77
C TYR A 573 -22.21 13.84 -1.94
N LYS A 574 -22.45 14.33 -0.72
CA LYS A 574 -21.44 15.06 0.07
C LYS A 574 -20.70 14.21 1.11
N TYR A 575 -21.43 13.37 1.85
CA TYR A 575 -20.93 12.61 3.00
C TYR A 575 -19.72 11.70 2.67
N SER A 576 -19.64 11.21 1.42
CA SER A 576 -18.57 10.33 0.98
C SER A 576 -17.22 11.02 0.69
N GLN A 577 -17.15 12.37 0.65
CA GLN A 577 -15.86 13.08 0.49
C GLN A 577 -15.26 13.49 1.83
N GLU A 578 -16.09 13.89 2.80
CA GLU A 578 -15.63 14.40 4.09
C GLU A 578 -14.98 13.28 4.94
N VAL A 579 -15.50 12.04 4.88
CA VAL A 579 -14.96 10.85 5.58
C VAL A 579 -13.62 10.35 5.03
N GLU A 580 -13.25 10.64 3.77
CA GLU A 580 -11.94 10.27 3.22
C GLU A 580 -10.83 11.27 3.62
N GLU A 581 -11.15 12.55 3.83
CA GLU A 581 -10.15 13.55 4.23
C GLU A 581 -9.76 13.50 5.72
N GLU A 582 -10.66 13.03 6.61
CA GLU A 582 -10.35 12.94 8.05
C GLU A 582 -9.46 11.74 8.40
N ASN A 583 -9.71 10.56 7.81
CA ASN A 583 -8.92 9.35 8.08
C ASN A 583 -7.42 9.55 7.77
N TRP A 584 -7.10 10.24 6.66
CA TRP A 584 -5.72 10.55 6.28
C TRP A 584 -4.98 11.47 7.27
N ARG A 585 -5.68 12.15 8.18
CA ARG A 585 -5.07 13.06 9.17
C ARG A 585 -4.80 12.39 10.53
N LEU A 586 -5.45 11.27 10.85
CA LEU A 586 -5.39 10.65 12.18
C LEU A 586 -4.21 9.69 12.37
N GLU A 587 -3.81 8.93 11.34
CA GLU A 587 -2.71 7.95 11.44
C GLU A 587 -1.31 8.58 11.65
N SER A 588 -1.19 9.90 11.58
CA SER A 588 0.09 10.63 11.63
C SER A 588 0.52 11.15 13.02
N GLN A 589 -0.15 10.82 14.14
CA GLN A 589 0.15 11.44 15.46
C GLN A 589 0.41 10.52 16.67
N THR A 590 0.31 9.20 16.57
CA THR A 590 0.24 8.29 17.76
C THR A 590 1.42 7.34 17.97
N VAL A 591 2.68 7.78 17.74
CA VAL A 591 3.86 7.16 18.40
C VAL A 591 4.86 8.21 18.89
N LYS A 592 4.64 8.79 20.09
CA LYS A 592 5.69 9.35 20.96
C LYS A 592 5.17 9.62 22.37
N THR A 593 6.09 9.52 23.35
CA THR A 593 5.82 9.39 24.80
C THR A 593 5.11 8.07 25.18
N GLY A 594 5.45 7.41 26.29
CA GLY A 594 6.59 7.67 27.19
C GLY A 594 6.51 6.79 28.45
N PHE A 595 7.49 5.90 28.63
CA PHE A 595 7.58 5.02 29.81
C PHE A 595 7.61 5.80 31.13
N ARG A 596 6.90 5.30 32.16
CA ARG A 596 7.34 5.48 33.55
C ARG A 596 6.97 4.28 34.41
N THR A 597 7.96 3.77 35.13
CA THR A 597 7.87 2.57 35.97
C THR A 597 7.49 2.90 37.41
N ARG A 598 6.83 1.95 38.08
CA ARG A 598 7.04 1.69 39.51
C ARG A 598 6.75 0.23 39.84
N SER A 599 7.43 -0.28 40.85
CA SER A 599 7.49 -1.70 41.20
C SER A 599 6.74 -2.02 42.49
N SER A 600 6.18 -3.23 42.57
CA SER A 600 6.01 -3.94 43.83
C SER A 600 5.93 -5.45 43.63
N GLN A 601 6.64 -6.19 44.47
CA GLN A 601 6.60 -7.62 44.74
C GLN A 601 6.28 -7.77 46.26
N PRO A 602 6.17 -8.97 46.90
CA PRO A 602 6.25 -10.35 46.38
C PRO A 602 5.16 -11.32 46.95
N LYS A 603 5.38 -12.64 46.75
CA LYS A 603 4.75 -13.81 47.43
C LYS A 603 3.36 -14.24 46.89
N GLY A 604 3.04 -15.53 46.73
CA GLY A 604 3.88 -16.75 46.79
C GLY A 604 3.10 -18.04 47.12
N LYS A 605 3.74 -19.21 46.87
CA LYS A 605 3.34 -20.62 47.15
C LYS A 605 2.49 -21.38 46.12
N GLN A 606 3.00 -22.55 45.71
CA GLN A 606 2.24 -23.79 45.38
C GLN A 606 2.01 -24.59 46.68
N PRO A 607 1.13 -25.62 46.72
CA PRO A 607 1.39 -26.98 46.17
C PRO A 607 0.39 -27.34 45.02
N ALA A 608 0.47 -28.41 44.21
CA ALA A 608 0.71 -29.86 44.43
C ALA A 608 -0.44 -30.56 45.23
N MET A 609 -0.85 -31.83 45.02
CA MET A 609 -0.66 -32.94 44.03
C MET A 609 -1.85 -33.94 44.26
N ASP A 610 -2.29 -34.90 43.43
CA ASP A 610 -2.15 -35.28 42.00
C ASP A 610 -3.29 -36.34 41.71
N ASP A 611 -3.13 -37.30 40.78
CA ASP A 611 -3.84 -38.61 40.64
C ASP A 611 -5.35 -38.67 40.22
N GLU A 612 -5.86 -39.68 39.47
CA GLU A 612 -5.25 -40.67 38.53
C GLU A 612 -6.35 -41.39 37.67
N ILE A 613 -5.93 -42.19 36.67
CA ILE A 613 -6.53 -43.50 36.25
C ILE A 613 -7.81 -43.62 35.33
N LYS A 614 -7.58 -44.18 34.11
CA LYS A 614 -8.35 -45.20 33.32
C LYS A 614 -9.75 -44.87 32.73
N THR A 615 -10.23 -45.47 31.61
CA THR A 615 -9.63 -46.38 30.58
C THR A 615 -10.44 -46.40 29.27
N GLY A 616 -9.74 -46.53 28.13
CA GLY A 616 -10.16 -47.28 26.94
C GLY A 616 -11.17 -46.63 25.98
N GLU A 617 -11.28 -47.10 24.72
CA GLU A 617 -10.29 -47.76 23.85
C GLU A 617 -10.75 -47.77 22.38
N HIS A 618 -9.82 -47.96 21.43
CA HIS A 618 -10.04 -48.24 20.00
C HIS A 618 -10.59 -47.08 19.11
N LYS A 619 -10.19 -46.92 17.83
CA LYS A 619 -9.09 -47.52 17.04
C LYS A 619 -8.74 -46.67 15.79
N ASN A 620 -7.50 -46.83 15.31
CA ASN A 620 -6.94 -46.35 14.02
C ASN A 620 -6.82 -44.80 13.90
N GLY A 621 -5.71 -44.19 13.45
CA GLY A 621 -4.49 -44.69 12.80
C GLY A 621 -4.25 -43.88 11.51
N LEU A 622 -3.08 -43.31 11.19
CA LEU A 622 -1.70 -43.65 11.61
C LEU A 622 -0.79 -42.40 11.61
N TYR A 623 0.17 -42.30 12.53
CA TYR A 623 1.27 -41.31 12.47
C TYR A 623 2.46 -41.77 13.35
N LYS A 624 3.68 -41.75 12.82
CA LYS A 624 5.00 -41.74 13.52
C LYS A 624 6.07 -41.63 12.43
N TYR A 625 7.03 -40.70 12.51
CA TYR A 625 8.16 -40.82 13.44
C TYR A 625 8.62 -39.47 13.98
N SER A 626 9.28 -39.50 15.15
CA SER A 626 10.00 -38.38 15.73
C SER A 626 11.16 -38.94 16.57
N GLN A 627 12.21 -38.14 16.70
CA GLN A 627 13.46 -38.36 17.45
C GLN A 627 13.53 -39.58 18.38
N GLU A 628 14.54 -40.42 18.13
CA GLU A 628 15.45 -40.89 19.19
C GLU A 628 16.81 -41.23 18.56
N MET A 629 17.61 -40.17 18.33
CA MET A 629 19.05 -40.29 18.06
C MET A 629 19.80 -39.89 19.33
N LEU A 630 20.30 -40.89 20.05
CA LEU A 630 21.47 -40.83 20.93
C LEU A 630 21.83 -42.28 21.34
N GLU A 631 23.09 -42.50 21.73
CA GLU A 631 23.59 -43.77 22.31
C GLU A 631 23.49 -45.05 21.43
N GLU A 632 24.23 -45.09 20.32
CA GLU A 632 24.74 -46.37 19.78
C GLU A 632 26.27 -46.40 19.81
N GLY A 633 26.82 -46.69 20.99
CA GLY A 633 28.24 -46.90 21.23
C GLY A 633 28.49 -48.23 21.95
N ASP A 634 29.55 -48.93 21.54
CA ASP A 634 30.06 -50.19 22.12
C ASP A 634 29.13 -51.43 22.06
N ARG A 635 29.30 -52.26 21.01
CA ARG A 635 29.73 -53.68 21.13
C ARG A 635 29.69 -54.48 19.82
N ARG A 636 30.85 -54.98 19.39
CA ARG A 636 30.98 -56.21 18.58
C ARG A 636 32.28 -56.92 18.95
N HIS A 637 32.19 -58.18 19.40
CA HIS A 637 33.31 -59.12 19.54
C HIS A 637 32.79 -60.58 19.49
N GLU A 638 32.94 -61.22 18.32
CA GLU A 638 33.18 -62.67 18.10
C GLU A 638 32.28 -63.77 18.76
N PRO A 639 32.42 -65.08 18.41
CA PRO A 639 33.17 -65.69 17.29
C PRO A 639 32.34 -66.62 16.36
N ARG A 640 33.02 -67.01 15.27
CA ARG A 640 32.74 -68.10 14.32
C ARG A 640 32.11 -69.39 14.89
N THR A 641 31.33 -70.07 14.04
CA THR A 641 31.30 -71.53 13.93
C THR A 641 31.46 -71.97 12.46
N MET A 642 32.30 -72.97 12.20
CA MET A 642 32.45 -73.59 10.86
C MET A 642 31.49 -74.76 10.68
N ARG A 643 31.07 -75.02 9.42
CA ARG A 643 30.89 -76.37 8.89
C ARG A 643 31.18 -76.40 7.39
N ALA A 644 31.44 -77.59 6.85
CA ALA A 644 32.23 -77.78 5.63
C ALA A 644 31.40 -78.12 4.38
N SER A 645 32.10 -78.04 3.25
CA SER A 645 31.84 -78.67 1.94
C SER A 645 31.03 -79.98 1.99
N ASP A 646 30.17 -80.17 0.99
CA ASP A 646 30.35 -81.24 0.01
C ASP A 646 29.78 -80.83 -1.36
N SER A 647 30.30 -81.41 -2.44
CA SER A 647 30.10 -80.96 -3.82
C SER A 647 29.07 -81.79 -4.59
N THR A 648 28.46 -81.19 -5.62
CA THR A 648 28.06 -81.93 -6.84
C THR A 648 27.79 -80.99 -8.01
N GLU A 649 27.80 -81.57 -9.22
CA GLU A 649 27.93 -80.90 -10.52
C GLU A 649 26.63 -80.27 -11.06
N ALA A 650 25.81 -79.68 -10.20
CA ALA A 650 24.55 -79.00 -10.57
C ALA A 650 24.72 -77.46 -10.77
N SER A 651 25.97 -76.98 -10.81
CA SER A 651 26.35 -75.58 -10.55
C SER A 651 26.12 -74.57 -11.69
N TYR A 652 25.20 -74.83 -12.63
CA TYR A 652 24.94 -73.95 -13.79
C TYR A 652 23.46 -73.64 -14.10
N ALA A 653 22.51 -74.23 -13.38
CA ALA A 653 21.07 -74.04 -13.67
C ALA A 653 20.33 -73.09 -12.69
N SER A 654 20.86 -72.86 -11.49
CA SER A 654 20.16 -72.16 -10.40
C SER A 654 20.68 -70.74 -10.13
N ALA A 655 21.69 -70.28 -10.87
CA ALA A 655 22.27 -68.95 -10.73
C ALA A 655 21.64 -67.95 -11.71
N GLN A 656 20.30 -67.84 -11.69
CA GLN A 656 19.73 -66.52 -11.98
C GLN A 656 20.16 -65.60 -10.83
N MET A 657 21.16 -64.77 -11.10
CA MET A 657 21.33 -63.53 -10.33
C MET A 657 19.96 -62.86 -10.24
N PRO A 658 19.54 -62.29 -9.09
CA PRO A 658 18.46 -61.31 -9.13
C PRO A 658 18.84 -60.27 -10.19
N PRO A 659 17.87 -59.78 -11.01
CA PRO A 659 18.18 -58.76 -11.99
C PRO A 659 18.89 -57.62 -11.25
N ILE A 660 20.07 -57.23 -11.73
CA ILE A 660 20.84 -56.13 -11.14
C ILE A 660 19.86 -54.97 -11.02
N GLU A 661 19.58 -54.53 -9.80
CA GLU A 661 18.52 -53.54 -9.56
C GLU A 661 18.86 -52.30 -10.37
N THR A 662 18.08 -52.08 -11.45
CA THR A 662 18.28 -50.95 -12.35
C THR A 662 18.03 -49.70 -11.52
N PRO A 663 19.04 -48.83 -11.34
CA PRO A 663 18.94 -47.74 -10.36
C PRO A 663 17.73 -46.85 -10.62
N THR A 664 17.06 -46.42 -9.55
CA THR A 664 15.82 -45.64 -9.67
C THR A 664 16.13 -44.24 -10.19
N LEU A 665 15.93 -44.03 -11.50
CA LEU A 665 15.92 -42.71 -12.12
C LEU A 665 14.95 -41.76 -11.38
N PRO A 666 15.32 -40.47 -11.19
CA PRO A 666 16.53 -39.80 -11.65
C PRO A 666 17.74 -39.95 -10.70
N TYR A 667 18.95 -39.91 -11.25
CA TYR A 667 20.18 -39.85 -10.46
C TYR A 667 20.35 -38.47 -9.81
N THR A 668 20.52 -38.42 -8.49
CA THR A 668 20.40 -37.19 -7.69
C THR A 668 21.53 -37.02 -6.67
N ILE A 669 21.84 -35.76 -6.36
CA ILE A 669 22.87 -35.38 -5.37
C ILE A 669 22.49 -35.93 -4.00
N GLY A 670 23.47 -36.52 -3.30
CA GLY A 670 23.29 -37.10 -1.97
C GLY A 670 22.52 -38.43 -1.93
N SER A 671 22.13 -39.00 -3.08
CA SER A 671 21.77 -40.42 -3.14
C SER A 671 23.00 -41.30 -2.85
N SER A 672 22.80 -42.47 -2.23
CA SER A 672 23.87 -43.45 -1.97
C SER A 672 24.60 -43.92 -3.23
N GLU A 673 23.94 -43.80 -4.37
CA GLU A 673 24.43 -44.24 -5.66
C GLU A 673 25.32 -43.17 -6.34
N TRP A 674 25.07 -41.86 -6.11
CA TRP A 674 25.76 -40.72 -6.72
C TRP A 674 27.29 -40.87 -6.74
N HIS A 675 27.89 -41.23 -5.59
CA HIS A 675 29.33 -41.49 -5.48
C HIS A 675 29.75 -42.92 -5.84
N SER A 676 28.83 -43.88 -5.75
CA SER A 676 29.09 -45.30 -6.04
C SER A 676 29.31 -45.59 -7.54
N PHE A 677 28.90 -44.69 -8.44
CA PHE A 677 29.07 -44.85 -9.89
C PHE A 677 30.48 -44.54 -10.40
N ALA A 678 31.13 -43.49 -9.89
CA ALA A 678 32.46 -43.06 -10.35
C ALA A 678 33.53 -44.17 -10.21
N ALA A 679 33.37 -45.07 -9.23
CA ALA A 679 34.23 -46.23 -9.02
C ALA A 679 33.83 -47.47 -9.86
N ARG A 680 32.60 -47.54 -10.38
CA ARG A 680 32.11 -48.67 -11.21
C ARG A 680 32.40 -48.49 -12.70
N GLU A 681 32.41 -47.26 -13.20
CA GLU A 681 32.64 -46.98 -14.63
C GLU A 681 34.06 -47.37 -15.09
N GLN A 682 35.04 -47.35 -14.18
CA GLN A 682 36.41 -47.82 -14.41
C GLN A 682 36.55 -49.35 -14.64
N LEU A 683 35.45 -50.11 -14.56
CA LEU A 683 35.42 -51.58 -14.57
C LEU A 683 34.50 -52.18 -15.65
N LEU A 684 34.05 -51.39 -16.64
CA LEU A 684 33.10 -51.83 -17.67
C LEU A 684 33.72 -51.87 -19.07
N ASP A 685 33.73 -53.05 -19.71
CA ASP A 685 34.33 -53.30 -21.03
C ASP A 685 33.64 -52.59 -22.22
N ASN A 686 32.54 -51.86 -22.01
CA ASN A 686 31.84 -51.14 -23.08
C ASN A 686 31.26 -49.78 -22.60
N PRO A 687 32.00 -48.67 -22.75
CA PRO A 687 31.53 -47.33 -22.40
C PRO A 687 30.46 -46.75 -23.35
N TYR A 688 30.04 -47.48 -24.39
CA TYR A 688 29.04 -47.02 -25.39
C TYR A 688 27.68 -47.74 -25.27
N GLY A 689 27.37 -48.33 -24.11
CA GLY A 689 26.04 -48.88 -23.83
C GLY A 689 24.97 -47.80 -23.63
N GLY A 690 23.74 -48.02 -24.12
CA GLY A 690 22.65 -47.04 -24.00
C GLY A 690 22.33 -46.63 -22.55
N GLU A 691 22.43 -47.57 -21.62
CA GLU A 691 22.24 -47.34 -20.18
C GLU A 691 23.27 -46.36 -19.58
N ALA A 692 24.48 -46.29 -20.15
CA ALA A 692 25.50 -45.32 -19.76
C ALA A 692 25.17 -43.91 -20.32
N ALA A 693 24.67 -43.83 -21.54
CA ALA A 693 24.20 -42.55 -22.12
C ALA A 693 23.01 -41.96 -21.35
N GLU A 694 22.08 -42.78 -20.87
CA GLU A 694 20.95 -42.36 -20.02
C GLU A 694 21.43 -41.84 -18.65
N LYS A 695 22.39 -42.52 -18.01
CA LYS A 695 23.06 -42.05 -16.78
C LYS A 695 23.74 -40.69 -16.98
N PHE A 696 24.51 -40.57 -18.06
CA PHE A 696 25.23 -39.34 -18.41
C PHE A 696 24.26 -38.16 -18.66
N ALA A 697 23.16 -38.40 -19.37
CA ALA A 697 22.11 -37.40 -19.61
C ALA A 697 21.43 -36.95 -18.30
N SER A 698 21.15 -37.86 -17.37
CA SER A 698 20.60 -37.51 -16.06
C SER A 698 21.53 -36.59 -15.26
N VAL A 699 22.82 -36.92 -15.18
CA VAL A 699 23.81 -36.08 -14.48
C VAL A 699 23.99 -34.73 -15.18
N LEU A 700 24.01 -34.68 -16.51
CA LEU A 700 24.04 -33.42 -17.26
C LEU A 700 22.81 -32.53 -17.02
N SER A 701 21.62 -33.11 -16.82
CA SER A 701 20.42 -32.33 -16.47
C SER A 701 20.52 -31.74 -15.07
N VAL A 702 20.99 -32.51 -14.07
CA VAL A 702 21.27 -32.01 -12.71
C VAL A 702 22.34 -30.91 -12.73
N PHE A 703 23.47 -31.14 -13.41
CA PHE A 703 24.53 -30.15 -13.67
C PHE A 703 23.93 -28.85 -14.24
N SER A 704 23.11 -28.96 -15.29
CA SER A 704 22.52 -27.80 -15.99
C SER A 704 21.55 -27.03 -15.09
N LYS A 705 20.68 -27.73 -14.34
CA LYS A 705 19.75 -27.12 -13.38
C LYS A 705 20.52 -26.38 -12.27
N VAL A 706 21.48 -27.03 -11.60
CA VAL A 706 22.28 -26.43 -10.51
C VAL A 706 23.12 -25.25 -11.00
N TYR A 707 23.78 -25.39 -12.15
CA TYR A 707 24.56 -24.31 -12.79
C TYR A 707 23.69 -23.09 -13.17
N THR A 708 22.46 -23.32 -13.64
CA THR A 708 21.49 -22.24 -13.93
C THR A 708 21.18 -21.43 -12.67
N ILE A 709 20.81 -22.08 -11.58
CA ILE A 709 20.49 -21.39 -10.31
C ILE A 709 21.74 -20.67 -9.77
N ALA A 710 22.91 -21.31 -9.83
CA ALA A 710 24.17 -20.70 -9.39
C ALA A 710 24.51 -19.42 -10.18
N LYS A 711 24.37 -19.43 -11.51
CA LYS A 711 24.66 -18.26 -12.35
C LYS A 711 23.66 -17.13 -12.13
N ILE A 712 22.35 -17.42 -12.04
CA ILE A 712 21.32 -16.41 -11.81
C ILE A 712 21.45 -15.81 -10.40
N LEU A 713 21.73 -16.61 -9.36
CA LEU A 713 21.98 -16.12 -8.02
C LEU A 713 23.27 -15.27 -7.96
N ALA A 714 24.37 -15.74 -8.54
CA ALA A 714 25.63 -14.99 -8.58
C ALA A 714 25.45 -13.62 -9.27
N TRP A 715 24.68 -13.56 -10.37
CA TRP A 715 24.30 -12.30 -11.00
C TRP A 715 23.47 -11.41 -10.06
N GLY A 716 22.39 -11.95 -9.48
CA GLY A 716 21.51 -11.20 -8.59
C GLY A 716 22.24 -10.61 -7.38
N LEU A 717 23.12 -11.40 -6.75
CA LEU A 717 23.95 -10.95 -5.63
C LEU A 717 24.92 -9.83 -6.06
N ARG A 718 25.60 -9.96 -7.21
CA ARG A 718 26.45 -8.89 -7.77
C ARG A 718 25.68 -7.56 -7.91
N MET A 719 24.44 -7.58 -8.36
CA MET A 719 23.63 -6.36 -8.55
C MET A 719 23.41 -5.57 -7.24
N TYR A 720 23.30 -6.22 -6.09
CA TYR A 720 23.24 -5.58 -4.76
C TYR A 720 24.62 -5.17 -4.20
N GLY A 721 25.70 -5.36 -4.99
CA GLY A 721 27.09 -5.10 -4.61
C GLY A 721 27.66 -6.16 -3.67
N VAL A 722 27.24 -7.41 -3.81
CA VAL A 722 27.83 -8.53 -3.08
C VAL A 722 29.12 -8.95 -3.79
N GLU A 723 30.25 -8.77 -3.11
CA GLU A 723 31.51 -9.43 -3.46
C GLU A 723 31.32 -10.95 -3.39
N LEU A 724 31.56 -11.63 -4.51
CA LEU A 724 31.53 -13.09 -4.58
C LEU A 724 32.95 -13.62 -4.45
N ASP A 725 33.13 -14.57 -3.53
CA ASP A 725 34.43 -15.12 -3.20
C ASP A 725 34.97 -16.03 -4.33
N ASP A 726 36.23 -15.77 -4.68
CA ASP A 726 37.02 -16.46 -5.70
C ASP A 726 38.10 -17.38 -5.08
N ALA A 727 38.16 -17.44 -3.74
CA ALA A 727 39.02 -18.38 -3.01
C ALA A 727 38.53 -19.84 -3.17
N PRO A 728 39.40 -20.84 -2.91
CA PRO A 728 39.05 -22.26 -3.06
C PRO A 728 37.85 -22.70 -2.19
N GLY A 729 36.67 -22.80 -2.82
CA GLY A 729 35.40 -23.15 -2.17
C GLY A 729 34.30 -22.07 -2.30
N GLY A 730 34.69 -20.84 -2.61
CA GLY A 730 33.79 -19.73 -2.92
C GLY A 730 32.99 -19.97 -4.20
N ILE A 731 31.78 -19.40 -4.27
CA ILE A 731 30.83 -19.65 -5.36
C ILE A 731 31.36 -19.22 -6.74
N LEU A 732 32.22 -18.20 -6.82
CA LEU A 732 32.80 -17.76 -8.09
C LEU A 732 33.84 -18.77 -8.61
N ALA A 733 34.69 -19.30 -7.72
CA ALA A 733 35.61 -20.38 -8.04
C ALA A 733 34.88 -21.68 -8.43
N ARG A 734 33.81 -22.05 -7.71
CA ARG A 734 32.97 -23.20 -8.07
C ARG A 734 32.35 -23.04 -9.47
N LEU A 735 31.83 -21.86 -9.79
CA LEU A 735 31.31 -21.55 -11.12
C LEU A 735 32.38 -21.68 -12.21
N LYS A 736 33.58 -21.10 -12.02
CA LYS A 736 34.70 -21.22 -12.97
C LYS A 736 35.08 -22.69 -13.22
N ASN A 737 35.17 -23.50 -12.17
CA ASN A 737 35.44 -24.93 -12.31
C ASN A 737 34.33 -25.64 -13.10
N THR A 738 33.06 -25.29 -12.84
CA THR A 738 31.90 -25.84 -13.58
C THR A 738 31.92 -25.45 -15.06
N GLU A 739 32.37 -24.23 -15.36
CA GLU A 739 32.55 -23.74 -16.73
C GLU A 739 33.71 -24.43 -17.46
N ALA A 740 34.78 -24.78 -16.75
CA ALA A 740 35.94 -25.48 -17.33
C ALA A 740 35.64 -26.95 -17.71
N VAL A 741 34.82 -27.65 -16.91
CA VAL A 741 34.50 -29.08 -17.13
C VAL A 741 33.28 -29.32 -18.01
N VAL A 742 32.65 -28.26 -18.55
CA VAL A 742 31.41 -28.41 -19.35
C VAL A 742 31.61 -29.24 -20.62
N GLU A 743 32.83 -29.28 -21.16
CA GLU A 743 33.21 -30.06 -22.36
C GLU A 743 33.75 -31.47 -22.02
N THR A 744 33.93 -31.80 -20.74
CA THR A 744 34.55 -33.06 -20.27
C THR A 744 33.59 -34.25 -20.38
N ASP A 745 34.03 -35.37 -20.98
CA ASP A 745 33.27 -36.63 -21.05
C ASP A 745 33.43 -37.55 -19.81
N SER A 746 34.26 -37.18 -18.83
CA SER A 746 34.36 -37.86 -17.52
C SER A 746 33.12 -37.60 -16.66
N LEU A 747 32.30 -38.63 -16.45
CA LEU A 747 31.13 -38.58 -15.57
C LEU A 747 31.52 -38.26 -14.12
N ALA A 748 32.63 -38.83 -13.63
CA ALA A 748 33.12 -38.61 -12.27
C ALA A 748 33.47 -37.13 -12.00
N GLU A 749 34.06 -36.43 -12.97
CA GLU A 749 34.43 -35.02 -12.84
C GLU A 749 33.19 -34.11 -12.86
N LEU A 750 32.19 -34.44 -13.69
CA LEU A 750 30.89 -33.75 -13.69
C LEU A 750 30.15 -33.93 -12.35
N ILE A 751 30.14 -35.15 -11.80
CA ILE A 751 29.54 -35.47 -10.48
C ILE A 751 30.21 -34.64 -9.38
N GLU A 752 31.55 -34.69 -9.30
CA GLU A 752 32.35 -34.02 -8.26
C GLU A 752 32.15 -32.49 -8.29
N VAL A 753 32.19 -31.88 -9.48
CA VAL A 753 32.06 -30.43 -9.62
C VAL A 753 30.61 -29.97 -9.40
N THR A 754 29.61 -30.74 -9.84
CA THR A 754 28.18 -30.43 -9.61
C THR A 754 27.84 -30.41 -8.11
N GLU A 755 28.27 -31.43 -7.36
CA GLU A 755 28.02 -31.50 -5.91
C GLU A 755 28.74 -30.37 -5.16
N LYS A 756 30.01 -30.11 -5.52
CA LYS A 756 30.81 -29.04 -4.93
C LYS A 756 30.28 -27.64 -5.25
N LEU A 757 29.55 -27.47 -6.36
CA LEU A 757 28.77 -26.27 -6.66
C LEU A 757 27.47 -26.24 -5.84
N TYR A 758 26.71 -27.35 -5.79
CA TYR A 758 25.44 -27.46 -5.09
C TYR A 758 25.53 -27.07 -3.62
N TYR A 759 26.45 -27.66 -2.84
CA TYR A 759 26.54 -27.35 -1.41
C TYR A 759 27.01 -25.91 -1.13
N SER A 760 27.91 -25.36 -1.95
CA SER A 760 28.35 -23.95 -1.85
C SER A 760 27.21 -22.98 -2.22
N LEU A 761 26.43 -23.32 -3.26
CA LEU A 761 25.22 -22.61 -3.68
C LEU A 761 24.14 -22.62 -2.61
N TYR A 762 23.78 -23.81 -2.10
CA TYR A 762 22.71 -24.01 -1.14
C TYR A 762 23.02 -23.29 0.19
N ALA A 763 24.25 -23.48 0.69
CA ALA A 763 24.76 -22.77 1.86
C ALA A 763 24.65 -21.25 1.68
N ARG A 764 25.04 -20.70 0.52
CA ARG A 764 24.94 -19.27 0.27
C ARG A 764 23.49 -18.80 0.14
N LEU A 765 22.64 -19.54 -0.58
CA LEU A 765 21.24 -19.18 -0.81
C LEU A 765 20.45 -19.07 0.49
N VAL A 766 20.58 -20.06 1.39
CA VAL A 766 19.87 -20.03 2.69
C VAL A 766 20.33 -18.84 3.55
N MET A 767 21.63 -18.53 3.57
CA MET A 767 22.15 -17.34 4.26
C MET A 767 21.57 -16.04 3.68
N GLU A 768 21.41 -15.96 2.36
CA GLU A 768 20.88 -14.76 1.72
C GLU A 768 19.35 -14.63 1.84
N ILE A 769 18.58 -15.73 1.88
CA ILE A 769 17.14 -15.69 2.23
C ILE A 769 16.96 -15.06 3.62
N ALA A 770 17.75 -15.49 4.61
CA ALA A 770 17.71 -14.92 5.96
C ALA A 770 18.07 -13.42 5.98
N ASN A 771 19.11 -13.01 5.25
CA ASN A 771 19.52 -11.61 5.15
C ASN A 771 18.45 -10.71 4.49
N VAL A 772 17.79 -11.20 3.44
CA VAL A 772 16.70 -10.47 2.76
C VAL A 772 15.46 -10.38 3.64
N GLU A 773 15.08 -11.47 4.31
CA GLU A 773 13.94 -11.47 5.23
C GLU A 773 14.20 -10.54 6.43
N LEU A 774 15.41 -10.54 6.99
CA LEU A 774 15.79 -9.60 8.06
C LEU A 774 15.67 -8.15 7.58
N CYS A 775 16.17 -7.85 6.38
CA CYS A 775 16.06 -6.52 5.78
C CYS A 775 14.60 -6.09 5.54
N SER A 776 13.70 -7.03 5.21
CA SER A 776 12.26 -6.75 5.02
C SER A 776 11.50 -6.32 6.29
N HIS A 777 12.10 -6.45 7.48
CA HIS A 777 11.52 -5.93 8.73
C HIS A 777 11.75 -4.41 8.92
N PHE A 778 12.49 -3.74 8.03
CA PHE A 778 12.74 -2.31 8.10
C PHE A 778 11.98 -1.55 7.01
N ASP A 779 10.87 -0.89 7.39
CA ASP A 779 10.08 -0.09 6.44
C ASP A 779 10.78 1.22 6.07
N LEU A 780 11.28 1.28 4.84
CA LEU A 780 12.07 2.40 4.32
C LEU A 780 11.30 3.09 3.18
N ASN A 781 10.49 4.09 3.53
CA ASN A 781 9.55 4.79 2.65
C ASN A 781 10.20 5.72 1.58
N LEU A 782 11.09 5.19 0.75
CA LEU A 782 11.76 5.90 -0.37
C LEU A 782 10.92 6.01 -1.66
N ARG A 783 9.58 5.98 -1.57
CA ARG A 783 8.65 6.09 -2.72
C ARG A 783 8.54 7.51 -3.30
N ARG A 784 9.67 8.14 -3.69
CA ARG A 784 9.67 9.40 -4.47
C ARG A 784 10.98 9.77 -5.22
N MET A 785 11.93 8.85 -5.44
CA MET A 785 13.06 9.07 -6.36
C MET A 785 13.37 7.85 -7.24
N LEU A 786 12.85 7.84 -8.46
CA LEU A 786 13.26 6.93 -9.53
C LEU A 786 13.34 7.67 -10.86
N ILE A 787 14.48 7.52 -11.55
CA ILE A 787 14.69 8.01 -12.91
C ILE A 787 14.04 6.99 -13.85
N LYS A 788 13.17 7.45 -14.76
CA LYS A 788 12.24 6.58 -15.51
C LYS A 788 12.87 5.76 -16.65
N GLU A 789 14.19 5.68 -16.69
CA GLU A 789 14.98 5.17 -17.82
C GLU A 789 15.94 4.01 -17.44
N THR A 790 16.05 3.68 -16.15
CA THR A 790 16.99 2.67 -15.64
C THR A 790 16.27 1.49 -14.96
N PHE A 791 16.81 0.28 -15.10
CA PHE A 791 16.34 -0.91 -14.39
C PHE A 791 16.50 -0.74 -12.87
N THR A 792 15.45 -1.09 -12.12
CA THR A 792 15.40 -1.02 -10.65
C THR A 792 15.46 -2.42 -10.06
N LEU A 793 16.16 -2.56 -8.92
CA LEU A 793 16.22 -3.82 -8.19
C LEU A 793 14.87 -4.14 -7.52
N PRO A 794 14.50 -5.42 -7.37
CA PRO A 794 13.26 -5.80 -6.68
C PRO A 794 13.31 -5.42 -5.19
N GLU A 795 12.14 -5.07 -4.64
CA GLU A 795 11.95 -4.88 -3.19
C GLU A 795 12.21 -6.20 -2.44
N THR A 796 12.60 -6.11 -1.17
CA THR A 796 13.06 -7.24 -0.34
C THR A 796 12.05 -8.39 -0.25
N SER A 797 10.75 -8.11 -0.20
CA SER A 797 9.69 -9.13 -0.23
C SER A 797 9.72 -9.96 -1.53
N HIS A 798 9.75 -9.30 -2.68
CA HIS A 798 9.81 -9.96 -3.99
C HIS A 798 11.13 -10.70 -4.21
N LEU A 799 12.25 -10.13 -3.73
CA LEU A 799 13.56 -10.80 -3.79
C LEU A 799 13.62 -12.06 -2.93
N ARG A 800 13.04 -12.02 -1.72
CA ARG A 800 12.93 -13.20 -0.85
C ARG A 800 12.15 -14.30 -1.56
N ASP A 801 11.05 -13.96 -2.22
CA ASP A 801 10.19 -14.93 -2.88
C ASP A 801 10.88 -15.54 -4.14
N ILE A 802 11.70 -14.77 -4.87
CA ILE A 802 12.60 -15.29 -5.90
C ILE A 802 13.62 -16.28 -5.31
N PHE A 803 14.27 -15.94 -4.20
CA PHE A 803 15.27 -16.82 -3.56
C PHE A 803 14.64 -18.07 -2.95
N ILE A 804 13.38 -18.00 -2.49
CA ILE A 804 12.60 -19.18 -2.10
C ILE A 804 12.37 -20.07 -3.33
N THR A 805 11.90 -19.53 -4.47
CA THR A 805 11.75 -20.32 -5.72
C THR A 805 13.07 -20.97 -6.17
N PHE A 806 14.23 -20.34 -5.94
CA PHE A 806 15.54 -20.97 -6.19
C PHE A 806 15.81 -22.14 -5.25
N LYS A 807 15.41 -22.04 -3.98
CA LYS A 807 15.56 -23.10 -2.99
C LYS A 807 14.62 -24.27 -3.30
N ASP A 808 13.37 -23.98 -3.65
CA ASP A 808 12.35 -24.98 -4.01
C ASP A 808 12.79 -25.82 -5.23
N VAL A 809 13.56 -25.23 -6.17
CA VAL A 809 14.19 -25.98 -7.26
C VAL A 809 15.35 -26.85 -6.76
N LEU A 810 16.23 -26.35 -5.88
CA LEU A 810 17.37 -27.12 -5.34
C LEU A 810 16.97 -28.21 -4.34
N ASP A 811 15.81 -28.07 -3.69
CA ASP A 811 15.15 -29.08 -2.85
C ASP A 811 14.39 -30.13 -3.67
N ALA A 812 14.24 -29.93 -4.99
CA ALA A 812 13.44 -30.83 -5.81
C ALA A 812 14.05 -32.25 -5.85
N PRO A 813 13.23 -33.32 -5.76
CA PRO A 813 13.71 -34.70 -5.78
C PRO A 813 14.29 -35.14 -7.14
N GLU A 814 14.27 -34.26 -8.15
CA GLU A 814 15.00 -34.43 -9.41
C GLU A 814 16.46 -33.91 -9.36
N ILE A 815 16.85 -33.22 -8.28
CA ILE A 815 18.18 -32.61 -8.12
C ILE A 815 18.90 -33.20 -6.92
N CYS A 816 18.22 -33.30 -5.76
CA CYS A 816 18.80 -33.82 -4.54
C CYS A 816 17.88 -34.83 -3.85
N GLY A 817 18.40 -36.02 -3.55
CA GLY A 817 17.69 -37.08 -2.83
C GLY A 817 17.89 -37.03 -1.31
N GLY A 818 18.95 -36.36 -0.85
CA GLY A 818 19.25 -36.16 0.57
C GLY A 818 20.35 -35.12 0.77
N ILE A 819 20.10 -34.13 1.63
CA ILE A 819 21.02 -32.99 1.84
C ILE A 819 21.99 -33.31 2.97
N ASP A 820 23.29 -33.27 2.71
CA ASP A 820 24.33 -33.24 3.75
C ASP A 820 24.34 -31.88 4.47
N TYR A 821 23.72 -31.86 5.65
CA TYR A 821 23.64 -30.66 6.49
C TYR A 821 25.00 -30.22 7.06
N ASP A 822 25.98 -31.11 7.21
CA ASP A 822 27.29 -30.75 7.73
C ASP A 822 28.20 -30.15 6.64
N LEU A 823 28.06 -30.56 5.37
CA LEU A 823 28.65 -29.84 4.23
C LEU A 823 28.03 -28.44 4.06
N VAL A 824 26.71 -28.30 4.19
CA VAL A 824 26.04 -26.99 4.21
C VAL A 824 26.57 -26.12 5.36
N ARG A 825 26.65 -26.67 6.58
CA ARG A 825 27.17 -25.98 7.77
C ARG A 825 28.64 -25.60 7.62
N GLN A 826 29.48 -26.43 7.02
CA GLN A 826 30.88 -26.11 6.73
C GLN A 826 30.98 -24.89 5.79
N HIS A 827 30.24 -24.90 4.69
CA HIS A 827 30.22 -23.77 3.75
C HIS A 827 29.65 -22.48 4.38
N GLN A 828 28.60 -22.56 5.20
CA GLN A 828 28.08 -21.41 5.94
C GLN A 828 29.11 -20.85 6.94
N ASN A 829 29.82 -21.70 7.67
CA ASN A 829 30.88 -21.27 8.60
C ASN A 829 32.01 -20.51 7.90
N VAL A 830 32.40 -20.89 6.67
CA VAL A 830 33.39 -20.12 5.89
C VAL A 830 32.87 -18.73 5.55
N ILE A 831 31.62 -18.62 5.09
CA ILE A 831 30.97 -17.33 4.77
C ILE A 831 30.90 -16.43 6.02
N ILE A 832 30.54 -17.00 7.17
CA ILE A 832 30.39 -16.26 8.44
C ILE A 832 31.74 -15.78 8.97
N ARG A 833 32.79 -16.62 8.89
CA ARG A 833 34.17 -16.23 9.27
C ARG A 833 34.64 -15.06 8.44
N HIS A 834 34.65 -15.19 7.11
CA HIS A 834 35.08 -14.12 6.21
C HIS A 834 34.29 -12.80 6.40
N ALA A 835 32.98 -12.88 6.64
CA ALA A 835 32.16 -11.71 6.96
C ALA A 835 32.53 -11.06 8.31
N THR A 836 32.87 -11.87 9.32
CA THR A 836 33.28 -11.42 10.65
C THR A 836 34.70 -10.85 10.64
N ASP A 837 35.63 -11.48 9.92
CA ASP A 837 37.01 -11.00 9.75
C ASP A 837 37.02 -9.66 9.00
N LYS A 838 36.22 -9.53 7.92
CA LYS A 838 36.05 -8.25 7.21
C LYS A 838 35.44 -7.17 8.11
N LEU A 839 34.52 -7.53 9.00
CA LEU A 839 33.93 -6.59 9.96
C LEU A 839 34.91 -6.19 11.08
N ALA A 840 35.76 -7.10 11.55
CA ALA A 840 36.82 -6.80 12.51
C ALA A 840 37.87 -5.83 11.94
N ILE A 841 38.11 -5.88 10.61
CA ILE A 841 38.99 -4.95 9.90
C ILE A 841 38.33 -3.58 9.67
N THR A 842 37.05 -3.53 9.27
CA THR A 842 36.37 -2.26 8.95
C THR A 842 35.77 -1.54 10.16
N GLY A 843 35.53 -2.26 11.25
CA GLY A 843 34.88 -1.77 12.47
C GLY A 843 33.36 -1.73 12.37
N PHE A 844 32.68 -2.15 13.43
CA PHE A 844 31.23 -2.02 13.53
C PHE A 844 30.81 -0.64 14.06
N SER A 845 29.69 -0.12 13.53
CA SER A 845 29.00 1.05 14.07
C SER A 845 27.51 0.87 13.92
N ALA A 846 26.78 0.98 15.03
CA ALA A 846 25.31 0.97 15.07
C ALA A 846 24.65 2.28 14.61
N HIS A 847 25.43 3.36 14.47
CA HIS A 847 24.96 4.69 14.11
C HIS A 847 25.07 4.90 12.58
N ASP A 848 24.00 4.57 11.87
CA ASP A 848 23.83 4.87 10.45
C ASP A 848 22.83 6.03 10.22
N LEU A 849 22.84 6.61 9.01
CA LEU A 849 22.07 7.82 8.68
C LEU A 849 20.54 7.64 8.68
N ILE A 850 20.04 6.40 8.64
CA ILE A 850 18.62 6.06 8.52
C ILE A 850 18.08 5.26 9.72
N GLY A 851 18.95 4.85 10.65
CA GLY A 851 18.61 4.05 11.83
C GLY A 851 18.46 2.55 11.57
N TYR A 852 18.88 2.05 10.41
CA TYR A 852 18.73 0.66 10.01
C TYR A 852 19.45 -0.29 10.97
N ARG A 853 20.75 -0.07 11.23
CA ARG A 853 21.58 -0.97 12.02
C ARG A 853 21.10 -1.02 13.46
N THR A 854 20.72 0.12 14.03
CA THR A 854 20.10 0.19 15.36
C THR A 854 18.78 -0.61 15.42
N SER A 855 17.95 -0.54 14.38
CA SER A 855 16.69 -1.30 14.32
C SER A 855 16.92 -2.81 14.20
N ILE A 856 17.80 -3.23 13.28
CA ILE A 856 18.12 -4.64 13.06
C ILE A 856 18.83 -5.26 14.27
N LEU A 857 19.77 -4.55 14.92
CA LEU A 857 20.38 -5.00 16.18
C LEU A 857 19.33 -5.32 17.24
N LYS A 858 18.30 -4.47 17.37
CA LYS A 858 17.20 -4.71 18.33
C LYS A 858 16.46 -6.02 17.97
N ILE A 859 16.06 -6.17 16.70
CA ILE A 859 15.36 -7.36 16.19
C ILE A 859 16.18 -8.64 16.44
N VAL A 860 17.48 -8.61 16.19
CA VAL A 860 18.38 -9.77 16.29
C VAL A 860 18.74 -10.10 17.74
N SER A 861 18.75 -9.11 18.64
CA SER A 861 19.01 -9.29 20.07
C SER A 861 17.77 -9.71 20.88
N GLU A 862 16.57 -9.53 20.33
CA GLU A 862 15.31 -9.89 20.97
C GLU A 862 14.96 -11.36 20.70
N GLU A 863 15.27 -12.25 21.65
CA GLU A 863 15.17 -13.71 21.46
C GLU A 863 13.75 -14.21 21.17
N THR A 864 12.74 -13.46 21.61
CA THR A 864 11.31 -13.70 21.36
C THR A 864 10.83 -13.20 20.00
N HIS A 865 11.66 -12.49 19.22
CA HIS A 865 11.24 -11.92 17.95
C HIS A 865 11.00 -13.02 16.89
N PRO A 866 9.92 -12.98 16.08
CA PRO A 866 9.57 -14.05 15.15
C PRO A 866 10.68 -14.46 14.17
N PHE A 867 11.47 -13.50 13.67
CA PHE A 867 12.67 -13.78 12.87
C PHE A 867 13.69 -14.65 13.61
N VAL A 868 14.00 -14.30 14.87
CA VAL A 868 15.00 -15.00 15.68
C VAL A 868 14.52 -16.41 16.04
N LEU A 869 13.26 -16.55 16.46
CA LEU A 869 12.65 -17.85 16.72
C LEU A 869 12.66 -18.76 15.48
N LYS A 870 12.29 -18.24 14.31
CA LYS A 870 12.30 -18.96 13.03
C LYS A 870 13.70 -19.44 12.68
N TRP A 871 14.68 -18.54 12.62
CA TRP A 871 16.01 -18.87 12.09
C TRP A 871 16.90 -19.60 13.09
N ARG A 872 16.76 -19.36 14.41
CA ARG A 872 17.39 -20.22 15.43
C ARG A 872 16.74 -21.62 15.50
N GLY A 873 15.47 -21.76 15.13
CA GLY A 873 14.82 -23.08 15.02
C GLY A 873 15.37 -23.97 13.91
N LEU A 874 16.14 -23.41 12.97
CA LEU A 874 16.65 -24.09 11.77
C LEU A 874 18.15 -24.47 11.85
N VAL A 875 18.64 -24.87 13.03
CA VAL A 875 20.08 -25.12 13.34
C VAL A 875 20.81 -26.07 12.38
N TYR A 876 20.09 -26.96 11.68
CA TYR A 876 20.65 -27.89 10.69
C TYR A 876 20.74 -27.27 9.27
N LEU A 877 19.94 -26.25 8.98
CA LEU A 877 19.87 -25.57 7.67
C LEU A 877 20.54 -24.19 7.67
N TYR A 878 20.61 -23.52 8.82
CA TYR A 878 21.10 -22.15 8.94
C TYR A 878 21.94 -21.95 10.21
N GLN A 879 23.21 -21.63 10.02
CA GLN A 879 24.10 -21.14 11.08
C GLN A 879 23.92 -19.62 11.24
N MET A 880 23.32 -19.20 12.35
CA MET A 880 23.14 -17.76 12.64
C MET A 880 24.50 -17.07 12.90
N PRO A 881 24.84 -15.97 12.20
CA PRO A 881 26.03 -15.16 12.50
C PRO A 881 25.92 -14.41 13.83
N GLY A 882 27.04 -13.84 14.29
CA GLY A 882 27.04 -12.84 15.37
C GLY A 882 26.18 -11.63 15.03
N VAL A 883 25.62 -10.96 16.05
CA VAL A 883 24.58 -9.94 15.89
C VAL A 883 25.00 -8.72 15.04
N GLU A 884 26.28 -8.35 15.11
CA GLU A 884 26.85 -7.28 14.29
C GLU A 884 27.08 -7.75 12.84
N THR A 885 27.63 -8.96 12.66
CA THR A 885 27.89 -9.58 11.36
C THR A 885 26.60 -9.75 10.55
N ILE A 886 25.53 -10.30 11.13
CA ILE A 886 24.25 -10.46 10.42
C ILE A 886 23.63 -9.10 10.05
N THR A 887 23.74 -8.09 10.93
CA THR A 887 23.24 -6.72 10.69
C THR A 887 23.92 -6.08 9.46
N VAL A 888 25.24 -6.23 9.33
CA VAL A 888 25.98 -5.74 8.15
C VAL A 888 25.72 -6.61 6.91
N MET A 889 25.49 -7.92 7.08
CA MET A 889 25.14 -8.83 5.98
C MET A 889 23.74 -8.58 5.40
N SER A 890 22.78 -8.03 6.14
CA SER A 890 21.44 -7.69 5.62
C SER A 890 21.36 -6.31 4.97
N GLU A 891 22.16 -5.33 5.43
CA GLU A 891 22.16 -3.92 4.99
C GLU A 891 22.29 -3.74 3.46
N LYS A 892 23.02 -4.64 2.79
CA LYS A 892 23.24 -4.57 1.33
C LYS A 892 21.95 -4.60 0.49
N TYR A 893 20.85 -5.13 1.02
CA TYR A 893 19.56 -5.23 0.34
C TYR A 893 18.71 -3.94 0.40
N LEU A 894 19.22 -2.87 1.02
CA LEU A 894 18.59 -1.54 1.02
C LEU A 894 18.72 -0.79 -0.32
N THR A 895 19.57 -1.24 -1.25
CA THR A 895 19.74 -0.55 -2.53
C THR A 895 18.61 -0.90 -3.52
N ILE A 896 17.95 0.13 -4.04
CA ILE A 896 16.96 0.03 -5.12
C ILE A 896 17.59 0.16 -6.52
N MET A 897 18.85 0.60 -6.59
CA MET A 897 19.63 0.75 -7.81
C MET A 897 20.72 -0.33 -7.91
N PRO A 898 21.02 -0.83 -9.13
CA PRO A 898 22.20 -1.66 -9.36
C PRO A 898 23.49 -0.96 -8.91
N LYS A 899 24.36 -1.67 -8.19
CA LYS A 899 25.72 -1.18 -7.84
C LYS A 899 26.77 -1.56 -8.88
N VAL A 900 26.48 -2.53 -9.74
CA VAL A 900 27.29 -2.88 -10.92
C VAL A 900 26.82 -2.04 -12.09
N THR A 901 27.74 -1.41 -12.82
CA THR A 901 27.43 -0.64 -14.02
C THR A 901 27.40 -1.56 -15.24
N ALA A 902 26.68 -1.16 -16.29
CA ALA A 902 26.61 -1.95 -17.54
C ALA A 902 27.95 -2.04 -18.30
N THR A 903 29.00 -1.35 -17.81
CA THR A 903 30.38 -1.39 -18.30
C THR A 903 31.29 -2.36 -17.53
N ASP A 904 30.87 -2.89 -16.39
CA ASP A 904 31.63 -3.85 -15.56
C ASP A 904 31.43 -5.32 -16.01
N ASP A 905 30.84 -5.51 -17.20
CA ASP A 905 30.15 -6.73 -17.58
C ASP A 905 30.91 -7.58 -18.61
N PHE A 906 30.56 -8.87 -18.64
CA PHE A 906 30.98 -9.81 -19.68
C PHE A 906 30.68 -9.25 -21.08
N PRO A 907 31.56 -9.48 -22.10
CA PRO A 907 31.65 -8.72 -23.33
C PRO A 907 30.28 -8.34 -23.93
N ALA A 908 30.01 -7.04 -23.89
CA ALA A 908 28.75 -6.43 -24.30
C ALA A 908 28.51 -6.65 -25.81
N THR A 909 27.85 -7.77 -26.13
CA THR A 909 27.41 -8.08 -27.50
C THR A 909 26.56 -6.91 -28.01
N GLU A 910 26.92 -6.31 -29.15
CA GLU A 910 26.12 -5.24 -29.74
C GLU A 910 24.73 -5.78 -30.10
N LEU A 911 23.74 -5.41 -29.28
CA LEU A 911 22.38 -5.88 -29.47
C LEU A 911 21.78 -5.17 -30.70
N PRO A 912 21.19 -5.91 -31.66
CA PRO A 912 20.76 -5.39 -32.95
C PRO A 912 19.44 -4.62 -32.87
N PHE A 913 19.40 -3.59 -32.01
CA PHE A 913 18.34 -2.60 -31.94
C PHE A 913 18.31 -1.76 -33.23
N VAL A 914 17.12 -1.31 -33.63
CA VAL A 914 16.99 -0.43 -34.79
C VAL A 914 17.38 1.00 -34.38
N ASN A 915 18.34 1.58 -35.09
CA ASN A 915 18.64 3.00 -34.92
C ASN A 915 17.46 3.85 -35.45
N ARG A 916 16.91 4.73 -34.62
CA ARG A 916 15.80 5.61 -35.01
C ARG A 916 16.22 6.61 -36.09
N ASP A 917 17.49 7.02 -36.11
CA ASP A 917 18.01 8.02 -37.04
C ASP A 917 18.22 7.48 -38.46
N SER A 918 18.16 6.15 -38.66
CA SER A 918 18.23 5.51 -39.98
C SER A 918 16.87 5.23 -40.64
N ILE A 919 15.74 5.62 -40.01
CA ILE A 919 14.39 5.39 -40.53
C ILE A 919 13.81 6.71 -41.06
N GLN A 920 13.12 6.67 -42.21
CA GLN A 920 12.37 7.83 -42.69
C GLN A 920 11.27 8.23 -41.68
N PRO A 921 11.16 9.52 -41.28
CA PRO A 921 10.23 9.95 -40.23
C PRO A 921 8.77 9.57 -40.49
N GLU A 922 8.32 9.62 -41.75
CA GLU A 922 6.94 9.28 -42.16
C GLU A 922 6.61 7.81 -41.91
N VAL A 923 7.55 6.89 -42.20
CA VAL A 923 7.40 5.45 -41.94
C VAL A 923 7.33 5.19 -40.44
N TRP A 924 8.21 5.85 -39.65
CA TRP A 924 8.18 5.73 -38.19
C TRP A 924 6.89 6.32 -37.57
N GLN A 925 6.36 7.41 -38.12
CA GLN A 925 5.06 7.97 -37.72
C GLN A 925 3.91 7.01 -38.03
N HIS A 926 3.91 6.34 -39.20
CA HIS A 926 2.91 5.32 -39.52
C HIS A 926 2.94 4.15 -38.51
N GLU A 927 4.13 3.65 -38.20
CA GLU A 927 4.34 2.61 -37.18
C GLU A 927 3.81 3.04 -35.80
N ASN A 928 4.12 4.26 -35.37
CA ASN A 928 3.61 4.81 -34.10
C ASN A 928 2.06 4.90 -34.08
N ILE A 929 1.40 5.12 -35.23
CA ILE A 929 -0.07 5.08 -35.33
C ILE A 929 -0.60 3.66 -35.17
N LEU A 930 0.06 2.65 -35.78
CA LEU A 930 -0.31 1.25 -35.62
C LEU A 930 -0.11 0.77 -34.17
N ASP A 931 0.99 1.16 -33.53
CA ASP A 931 1.27 0.85 -32.13
C ASP A 931 0.21 1.47 -31.18
N ASN A 932 -0.19 2.72 -31.43
CA ASN A 932 -1.28 3.36 -30.66
C ASN A 932 -2.63 2.68 -30.88
N ARG A 933 -2.90 2.12 -32.08
CA ARG A 933 -4.09 1.29 -32.33
C ARG A 933 -4.04 -0.02 -31.55
N GLN A 934 -2.92 -0.75 -31.58
CA GLN A 934 -2.74 -1.99 -30.80
C GLN A 934 -2.87 -1.73 -29.28
N ALA A 935 -2.28 -0.65 -28.77
CA ALA A 935 -2.40 -0.27 -27.35
C ALA A 935 -3.83 0.17 -26.99
N THR A 936 -4.59 0.77 -27.92
CA THR A 936 -6.00 1.11 -27.70
C THR A 936 -6.88 -0.14 -27.68
N LEU A 937 -6.63 -1.12 -28.55
CA LEU A 937 -7.30 -2.42 -28.52
C LEU A 937 -7.05 -3.15 -27.19
N ALA A 938 -5.78 -3.22 -26.76
CA ALA A 938 -5.41 -3.78 -25.46
C ALA A 938 -6.17 -3.12 -24.29
N LYS A 939 -6.24 -1.77 -24.27
CA LYS A 939 -6.98 -1.01 -23.26
C LYS A 939 -8.48 -1.29 -23.26
N LEU A 940 -9.09 -1.57 -24.43
CA LEU A 940 -10.50 -1.91 -24.57
C LEU A 940 -10.80 -3.34 -24.10
N GLU A 941 -9.97 -4.32 -24.50
CA GLU A 941 -10.09 -5.72 -24.07
C GLU A 941 -9.69 -5.95 -22.60
N GLY A 942 -9.01 -4.99 -21.96
CA GLY A 942 -8.51 -5.11 -20.59
C GLY A 942 -7.22 -5.93 -20.46
N ARG A 943 -6.44 -5.99 -21.55
CA ARG A 943 -5.24 -6.82 -21.72
C ARG A 943 -3.99 -5.94 -21.87
N SER A 944 -2.80 -6.53 -21.91
CA SER A 944 -1.59 -5.76 -22.23
C SER A 944 -1.35 -5.68 -23.75
N VAL A 945 -0.68 -4.61 -24.20
CA VAL A 945 -0.27 -4.46 -25.61
C VAL A 945 0.67 -5.57 -26.06
N GLY A 946 1.42 -6.17 -25.13
CA GLY A 946 2.30 -7.29 -25.42
C GLY A 946 1.58 -8.63 -25.58
N ASP A 947 0.40 -8.80 -24.98
CA ASP A 947 -0.49 -9.94 -25.26
C ASP A 947 -1.10 -9.81 -26.67
N ILE A 948 -1.64 -8.64 -27.01
CA ILE A 948 -2.17 -8.36 -28.37
C ILE A 948 -1.11 -8.61 -29.45
N ARG A 949 0.14 -8.14 -29.24
CA ARG A 949 1.26 -8.36 -30.16
C ARG A 949 1.71 -9.81 -30.29
N ARG A 950 1.33 -10.70 -29.36
CA ARG A 950 1.61 -12.16 -29.43
C ARG A 950 0.55 -12.92 -30.23
N GLU A 951 -0.65 -12.38 -30.35
CA GLU A 951 -1.73 -12.94 -31.17
C GLU A 951 -1.75 -12.36 -32.59
N ASP A 952 -1.26 -11.12 -32.77
CA ASP A 952 -1.16 -10.47 -34.08
C ASP A 952 -0.03 -11.06 -34.95
N SER A 953 -0.30 -12.21 -35.55
CA SER A 953 0.63 -13.00 -36.39
C SER A 953 1.17 -12.28 -37.64
N ARG A 954 0.66 -11.08 -37.95
CA ARG A 954 1.10 -10.24 -39.07
C ARG A 954 2.54 -9.74 -38.96
N ARG A 955 3.12 -9.68 -37.76
CA ARG A 955 4.48 -9.17 -37.53
C ARG A 955 5.24 -10.01 -36.50
N ARG A 956 6.54 -10.23 -36.75
CA ARG A 956 7.35 -11.08 -35.88
C ARG A 956 7.68 -10.33 -34.58
N LEU A 957 7.51 -11.00 -33.45
CA LEU A 957 7.80 -10.47 -32.11
C LEU A 957 9.21 -9.87 -31.94
N ILE A 958 10.22 -10.44 -32.63
CA ILE A 958 11.59 -9.93 -32.60
C ILE A 958 11.72 -8.52 -33.17
N ASP A 959 10.91 -8.14 -34.17
CA ASP A 959 11.04 -6.85 -34.84
C ASP A 959 10.56 -5.71 -33.91
N PHE A 960 9.47 -5.93 -33.16
CA PHE A 960 9.06 -5.06 -32.07
C PHE A 960 10.16 -4.90 -31.00
N VAL A 961 10.81 -6.00 -30.60
CA VAL A 961 11.86 -5.98 -29.58
C VAL A 961 13.08 -5.17 -30.02
N LYS A 962 13.51 -5.30 -31.29
CA LYS A 962 14.59 -4.48 -31.86
C LYS A 962 14.25 -2.99 -31.88
N GLU A 963 12.98 -2.64 -32.02
CA GLU A 963 12.48 -1.26 -31.94
C GLU A 963 12.25 -0.76 -30.50
N LYS A 964 12.65 -1.56 -29.50
CA LYS A 964 12.41 -1.37 -28.06
C LYS A 964 10.92 -1.31 -27.68
N LYS A 965 10.03 -1.87 -28.49
CA LYS A 965 8.57 -1.93 -28.26
C LYS A 965 8.21 -3.14 -27.38
N CYS A 966 7.23 -2.99 -26.51
CA CYS A 966 6.86 -4.01 -25.52
C CYS A 966 6.16 -5.22 -26.16
N ILE A 967 6.61 -6.44 -25.80
CA ILE A 967 5.93 -7.71 -26.09
C ILE A 967 5.69 -8.55 -24.82
N CYS A 968 5.73 -7.94 -23.63
CA CYS A 968 5.62 -8.66 -22.37
C CYS A 968 4.20 -9.18 -22.13
N ARG A 969 4.05 -10.31 -21.43
CA ARG A 969 2.74 -10.77 -20.95
C ARG A 969 2.20 -9.87 -19.85
N SER A 970 0.90 -9.91 -19.60
CA SER A 970 0.24 -9.27 -18.46
C SER A 970 0.89 -9.55 -17.09
N SER A 971 1.57 -10.69 -16.91
CA SER A 971 2.30 -11.03 -15.67
C SER A 971 3.59 -10.22 -15.43
N CYS A 972 4.03 -9.42 -16.39
CA CYS A 972 5.22 -8.56 -16.28
C CYS A 972 4.85 -7.16 -15.78
N SER A 973 5.62 -6.60 -14.84
CA SER A 973 5.36 -5.27 -14.24
C SER A 973 5.28 -4.13 -15.27
N CYS A 974 6.09 -4.17 -16.32
CA CYS A 974 6.05 -3.16 -17.39
C CYS A 974 4.83 -3.28 -18.33
N ALA A 975 4.02 -4.34 -18.22
CA ALA A 975 2.88 -4.56 -19.11
C ALA A 975 1.85 -3.43 -19.01
N THR A 976 1.59 -2.92 -17.80
CA THR A 976 0.69 -1.77 -17.58
C THR A 976 1.27 -0.49 -18.18
N ASP A 977 2.50 -0.13 -17.82
CA ASP A 977 3.12 1.13 -18.26
C ASP A 977 3.28 1.19 -19.78
N CYS A 978 3.82 0.13 -20.40
CA CYS A 978 3.98 0.06 -21.85
C CYS A 978 2.65 -0.09 -22.62
N THR A 979 1.55 -0.43 -21.94
CA THR A 979 0.21 -0.36 -22.53
C THR A 979 -0.36 1.04 -22.42
N MET A 980 -0.10 1.74 -21.31
CA MET A 980 -0.54 3.12 -21.09
C MET A 980 0.19 4.11 -22.02
N ASP A 981 1.51 4.00 -22.12
CA ASP A 981 2.37 4.69 -23.09
C ASP A 981 3.14 3.66 -23.94
N VAL A 982 2.72 3.50 -25.19
CA VAL A 982 3.29 2.51 -26.13
C VAL A 982 4.57 2.99 -26.84
N LEU A 983 4.89 4.29 -26.71
CA LEU A 983 6.08 4.90 -27.34
C LEU A 983 7.29 4.90 -26.39
N LEU A 984 7.05 4.71 -25.10
CA LEU A 984 8.07 4.48 -24.07
C LEU A 984 8.88 3.21 -24.39
N PRO A 985 10.22 3.27 -24.43
CA PRO A 985 11.06 2.10 -24.60
C PRO A 985 10.79 1.05 -23.50
N CYS A 986 10.49 -0.17 -23.91
CA CYS A 986 10.19 -1.26 -22.99
C CYS A 986 11.48 -1.70 -22.25
N PRO A 987 11.54 -1.67 -20.91
CA PRO A 987 12.74 -2.04 -20.16
C PRO A 987 13.14 -3.51 -20.36
N CYS A 988 12.17 -4.39 -20.65
CA CYS A 988 12.47 -5.80 -20.94
C CYS A 988 12.96 -6.06 -22.37
N SER A 989 13.08 -5.05 -23.25
CA SER A 989 13.54 -5.28 -24.63
C SER A 989 14.96 -5.86 -24.70
N GLU A 990 15.86 -5.43 -23.80
CA GLU A 990 17.24 -5.92 -23.72
C GLU A 990 17.31 -7.41 -23.32
N ARG A 991 16.67 -7.80 -22.20
CA ARG A 991 16.63 -9.20 -21.75
C ARG A 991 16.00 -10.13 -22.79
N ILE A 992 14.92 -9.69 -23.43
CA ILE A 992 14.22 -10.49 -24.45
C ILE A 992 15.11 -10.67 -25.69
N LEU A 993 15.86 -9.64 -26.11
CA LEU A 993 16.75 -9.74 -27.26
C LEU A 993 17.93 -10.69 -26.99
N ARG A 994 18.54 -10.64 -25.78
CA ARG A 994 19.55 -11.63 -25.35
C ARG A 994 19.03 -13.07 -25.44
N ILE A 995 17.86 -13.34 -24.84
CA ILE A 995 17.23 -14.67 -24.84
C ILE A 995 16.90 -15.17 -26.26
N VAL A 996 16.37 -14.29 -27.11
CA VAL A 996 16.00 -14.63 -28.51
C VAL A 996 17.24 -14.86 -29.39
N LEU A 997 18.34 -14.14 -29.16
CA LEU A 997 19.61 -14.39 -29.86
C LEU A 997 20.20 -15.73 -29.45
N ALA A 998 20.33 -16.02 -28.14
CA ALA A 998 20.88 -17.27 -27.65
C ALA A 998 20.11 -18.52 -28.17
N LYS A 999 18.78 -18.44 -28.27
CA LYS A 999 17.98 -19.51 -28.91
C LYS A 999 18.22 -19.67 -30.40
N ARG A 1000 18.60 -18.60 -31.11
CA ARG A 1000 18.83 -18.57 -32.57
C ARG A 1000 20.25 -18.95 -33.01
N HIS A 1001 21.24 -18.93 -32.12
CA HIS A 1001 22.57 -19.43 -32.47
C HIS A 1001 22.53 -20.96 -32.61
N GLU A 1002 22.78 -21.45 -33.82
CA GLU A 1002 22.92 -22.88 -34.13
C GLU A 1002 24.29 -23.43 -33.69
N SER A 1003 25.32 -22.58 -33.71
CA SER A 1003 26.68 -22.85 -33.23
C SER A 1003 26.93 -22.29 -31.82
N VAL A 1004 28.13 -22.54 -31.28
CA VAL A 1004 28.59 -21.99 -29.98
C VAL A 1004 28.71 -20.45 -30.00
N GLY A 1005 29.02 -19.86 -31.15
CA GLY A 1005 29.33 -18.43 -31.26
C GLY A 1005 30.73 -18.07 -30.77
N GLU A 1006 31.11 -16.80 -30.92
CA GLU A 1006 32.49 -16.30 -30.75
C GLU A 1006 32.90 -16.04 -29.29
N GLN A 1007 31.96 -16.10 -28.34
CA GLN A 1007 32.22 -15.83 -26.92
C GLN A 1007 32.37 -17.13 -26.12
N ASP A 1008 33.31 -17.13 -25.18
CA ASP A 1008 33.50 -18.22 -24.21
C ASP A 1008 32.18 -18.62 -23.51
N PHE A 1009 32.07 -19.91 -23.18
CA PHE A 1009 30.88 -20.51 -22.56
C PHE A 1009 30.36 -19.70 -21.37
N GLY A 1010 31.27 -19.29 -20.48
CA GLY A 1010 30.95 -18.61 -19.23
C GLY A 1010 30.39 -17.20 -19.37
N PRO A 1011 31.09 -16.27 -20.06
CA PRO A 1011 30.58 -14.96 -20.45
C PRO A 1011 29.18 -15.00 -21.08
N ARG A 1012 28.96 -15.91 -22.04
CA ARG A 1012 27.67 -16.12 -22.71
C ARG A 1012 26.58 -16.55 -21.71
N CYS A 1013 26.90 -17.43 -20.76
CA CYS A 1013 26.02 -17.81 -19.67
C CYS A 1013 25.75 -16.66 -18.68
N GLY A 1014 26.73 -15.77 -18.45
CA GLY A 1014 26.56 -14.54 -17.66
C GLY A 1014 25.53 -13.58 -18.29
N SER A 1015 25.62 -13.36 -19.60
CA SER A 1015 24.67 -12.56 -20.38
C SER A 1015 23.23 -13.12 -20.27
N LEU A 1016 23.07 -14.45 -20.30
CA LEU A 1016 21.78 -15.12 -20.05
C LEU A 1016 21.31 -15.00 -18.60
N ALA A 1017 22.20 -15.19 -17.62
CA ALA A 1017 21.87 -15.08 -16.20
C ALA A 1017 21.34 -13.69 -15.85
N ARG A 1018 21.96 -12.64 -16.41
CA ARG A 1018 21.49 -11.27 -16.35
C ARG A 1018 20.08 -11.13 -16.92
N ALA A 1019 19.84 -11.65 -18.13
CA ALA A 1019 18.53 -11.58 -18.79
C ALA A 1019 17.39 -12.30 -18.02
N PHE A 1020 17.68 -13.42 -17.35
CA PHE A 1020 16.70 -14.12 -16.53
C PHE A 1020 16.49 -13.47 -15.15
N PHE A 1021 17.53 -12.93 -14.50
CA PHE A 1021 17.37 -12.18 -13.26
C PHE A 1021 16.57 -10.88 -13.47
N GLU A 1022 16.88 -10.11 -14.52
CA GLU A 1022 16.08 -8.98 -15.00
C GLU A 1022 14.63 -9.40 -15.33
N GLY A 1023 14.38 -10.68 -15.60
CA GLY A 1023 13.04 -11.23 -15.80
C GLY A 1023 12.28 -11.51 -14.52
N LEU A 1024 12.88 -12.24 -13.60
CA LEU A 1024 12.31 -12.56 -12.28
C LEU A 1024 12.00 -11.29 -11.48
N ALA A 1025 12.91 -10.30 -11.51
CA ALA A 1025 12.70 -8.98 -10.91
C ALA A 1025 11.52 -8.18 -11.52
N MET A 1026 11.11 -8.52 -12.75
CA MET A 1026 10.03 -7.85 -13.49
C MET A 1026 8.72 -8.65 -13.50
N VAL A 1027 8.60 -9.75 -12.74
CA VAL A 1027 7.30 -10.40 -12.50
C VAL A 1027 6.45 -9.53 -11.56
N SER A 1028 5.16 -9.38 -11.85
CA SER A 1028 4.26 -8.55 -11.05
C SER A 1028 3.87 -9.22 -9.73
N ARG A 1029 3.89 -8.46 -8.63
CA ARG A 1029 3.60 -8.92 -7.25
C ARG A 1029 2.16 -9.35 -7.02
N GLU A 1030 1.24 -8.90 -7.87
CA GLU A 1030 -0.18 -9.26 -7.83
C GLU A 1030 -0.46 -10.64 -8.45
N VAL A 1031 0.56 -11.30 -9.00
CA VAL A 1031 0.44 -12.58 -9.71
C VAL A 1031 1.09 -13.69 -8.87
N ALA A 1032 0.46 -14.87 -8.90
CA ALA A 1032 0.88 -15.98 -8.05
C ALA A 1032 2.25 -16.57 -8.44
N HIS A 1033 2.90 -17.17 -7.44
CA HIS A 1033 4.25 -17.75 -7.46
C HIS A 1033 4.57 -18.65 -8.69
N TYR A 1034 3.56 -19.24 -9.33
CA TYR A 1034 3.76 -20.06 -10.53
C TYR A 1034 4.43 -19.31 -11.71
N GLU A 1035 4.28 -17.98 -11.84
CA GLU A 1035 4.99 -17.22 -12.90
C GLU A 1035 6.51 -17.16 -12.64
N LEU A 1036 6.96 -17.09 -11.38
CA LEU A 1036 8.39 -17.16 -11.03
C LEU A 1036 8.96 -18.53 -11.41
N VAL A 1037 8.26 -19.61 -11.03
CA VAL A 1037 8.58 -20.99 -11.43
C VAL A 1037 8.60 -21.11 -12.95
N THR A 1038 7.70 -20.45 -13.66
CA THR A 1038 7.59 -20.50 -15.13
C THR A 1038 8.74 -19.76 -15.83
N GLU A 1039 9.13 -18.55 -15.40
CA GLU A 1039 10.32 -17.87 -15.96
C GLU A 1039 11.60 -18.67 -15.64
N LEU A 1040 11.69 -19.29 -14.45
CA LEU A 1040 12.85 -20.10 -14.04
C LEU A 1040 12.96 -21.42 -14.81
N HIS A 1041 11.85 -22.09 -15.09
CA HIS A 1041 11.83 -23.29 -15.93
C HIS A 1041 12.28 -22.98 -17.37
N ARG A 1042 11.88 -21.83 -17.94
CA ARG A 1042 12.41 -21.34 -19.23
C ARG A 1042 13.91 -21.04 -19.18
N ALA A 1043 14.43 -20.64 -18.03
CA ALA A 1043 15.87 -20.45 -17.84
C ALA A 1043 16.61 -21.80 -17.88
N MET A 1044 16.16 -22.78 -17.10
CA MET A 1044 16.78 -24.12 -17.07
C MET A 1044 16.79 -24.76 -18.46
N GLN A 1045 15.66 -24.73 -19.19
CA GLN A 1045 15.59 -25.21 -20.58
C GLN A 1045 16.63 -24.54 -21.51
N LEU A 1046 16.80 -23.22 -21.42
CA LEU A 1046 17.75 -22.51 -22.29
C LEU A 1046 19.22 -22.73 -21.88
N PHE A 1047 19.50 -22.91 -20.59
CA PHE A 1047 20.85 -23.27 -20.14
C PHE A 1047 21.19 -24.71 -20.55
N GLU A 1048 20.26 -25.66 -20.46
CA GLU A 1048 20.40 -27.04 -20.92
C GLU A 1048 20.61 -27.11 -22.45
N GLU A 1049 19.85 -26.32 -23.24
CA GLU A 1049 20.10 -26.11 -24.68
C GLU A 1049 21.53 -25.59 -24.97
N VAL A 1050 22.04 -24.67 -24.15
CA VAL A 1050 23.36 -24.04 -24.35
C VAL A 1050 24.52 -24.96 -23.89
N VAL A 1051 24.35 -25.73 -22.82
CA VAL A 1051 25.27 -26.79 -22.40
C VAL A 1051 25.34 -27.88 -23.49
N GLY A 1052 24.20 -28.34 -23.99
CA GLY A 1052 24.14 -29.33 -25.07
C GLY A 1052 24.89 -28.87 -26.33
N LYS A 1053 24.66 -27.63 -26.79
CA LYS A 1053 25.38 -27.05 -27.94
C LYS A 1053 26.89 -26.93 -27.70
N GLN A 1054 27.33 -26.59 -26.49
CA GLN A 1054 28.77 -26.54 -26.15
C GLN A 1054 29.42 -27.92 -26.31
N ARG A 1055 28.80 -28.94 -25.69
CA ARG A 1055 29.29 -30.32 -25.73
C ARG A 1055 29.30 -30.89 -27.14
N GLN A 1056 28.24 -30.67 -27.91
CA GLN A 1056 28.15 -31.16 -29.28
C GLN A 1056 29.28 -30.59 -30.15
N ALA A 1057 29.57 -29.29 -30.07
CA ALA A 1057 30.63 -28.65 -30.85
C ALA A 1057 32.05 -29.13 -30.44
N ALA A 1058 32.26 -29.45 -29.16
CA ALA A 1058 33.49 -30.07 -28.69
C ALA A 1058 33.63 -31.50 -29.26
N ALA A 1059 32.60 -32.33 -29.14
CA ALA A 1059 32.59 -33.71 -29.62
C ALA A 1059 32.73 -33.84 -31.15
N THR A 1060 32.18 -32.91 -31.93
CA THR A 1060 32.35 -32.88 -33.39
C THR A 1060 33.63 -32.15 -33.84
N GLY A 1061 34.50 -31.74 -32.90
CA GLY A 1061 35.75 -31.01 -33.18
C GLY A 1061 35.54 -29.66 -33.87
N THR A 1062 34.32 -29.11 -33.87
CA THR A 1062 33.89 -28.05 -34.78
C THR A 1062 34.06 -26.65 -34.16
N ARG A 1063 35.23 -26.39 -33.58
CA ARG A 1063 35.69 -25.03 -33.28
C ARG A 1063 36.19 -24.38 -34.58
N PHE A 1064 35.27 -23.88 -35.40
CA PHE A 1064 35.61 -22.97 -36.49
C PHE A 1064 36.18 -21.67 -35.89
N ILE A 1065 37.22 -21.15 -36.56
CA ILE A 1065 37.96 -19.92 -36.23
C ILE A 1065 37.21 -18.71 -36.79
#